data_AF-A0A7W7ZVK0-F1
#
_entry.id   AF-A0A7W7ZVK0-F1
#
_cell.length_a   1.000
_cell.length_b   1.000
_cell.length_c   1.000
_cell.angle_alpha   90.00
_cell.angle_beta   90.00
_cell.angle_gamma   90.00
#
_symmetry.space_group_name_H-M   'P 1'
#
loop_
_entity.id
_entity.type
_entity.pdbx_description
1 polymer ?
#
loop_
_entity_poly.entity_id
_entity_poly.type
_entity_poly.pdbx_seq_one_letter_code
_entity_poly.pdbx_strand_id
1 'polypeptide(L)'
;MPVSQQEESVVSLIQVDRRIYSFGNYRLDVQDCRLWHGDASIPLPPKTFDILHVLVRNAGQLIDKKTLLQAVWPDTFVEEGNLSVHISALRKTFSRDSPDSEFIETVPRRGYRFTIPVTKTEPSSGLPLDVKALKEVPREPDTPATEAFVPVLYEKPVSRPTTRASWGIFAAVLPAIVFLIVVMRVSYVRHHQTGLVHAASDSRPLTSVPGAYSWPTFSPNGNSLAYSWHSDAGQDQAIYIQNVDSDDREKLSDGGKSFSPAWSPRGEEIAYLRATEDPKWLEIEVAKVQRPHTARHLALINNLKSAFHDVPTLNWSPDSSWLVTTEKEDADESSHLELVSLGNGEKQALTYPPALSVDVNAVFSPQGDWIAFVRARGPSSAEIHIMPAHGGPDRVLPFNIHSINGLTWSADGQSLLVASSRALSVGNLWKLSLNGDPPVALSTLPAHTEDPVVSPKGHRLAYIDLLRNGSLWRMSTDGQGKQEQLIASRFIDSAPDYSPDGSEIAFESDRTGASEIWVCKNDGTQCKRLTNIFGPNTSSPRWSPDGKLLAFNSGFHGRSAIFVVNASGGTPVRVTTGAFEAADNLIPNWSRDGQSLYFSSNRTGRFEVWRTKVNGDEERQITQHGGYNGMESADGKSLYYVQDTDKTTIWRTPLNGGEAQPVAGPLGSGMWGYWMVTGEDLYYLQKKMEGTALADVFRMDLKTGSKTKLGQTQFGVNEYDRGLAVSSDERWILYAERDVDRSNIMLTENWY
;
A
#
# COMPACT_ATOMS: atom_id res chain seq x y z
N MET A 1 -24.05 28.91 26.20
CA MET A 1 -23.34 28.36 27.37
C MET A 1 -22.01 27.82 26.86
N PRO A 2 -20.85 28.12 27.49
CA PRO A 2 -19.58 27.65 26.97
C PRO A 2 -19.40 26.17 27.35
N VAL A 3 -19.23 25.33 26.33
CA VAL A 3 -18.83 23.92 26.47
C VAL A 3 -17.36 23.90 26.84
N SER A 4 -17.03 23.09 27.85
CA SER A 4 -15.74 22.98 28.52
C SER A 4 -14.62 22.46 27.63
N GLN A 5 -13.42 23.03 27.79
CA GLN A 5 -12.13 22.69 27.16
C GLN A 5 -11.57 21.29 27.55
N GLN A 6 -12.40 20.25 27.66
CA GLN A 6 -11.97 18.91 28.08
C GLN A 6 -12.18 17.79 27.04
N GLU A 7 -12.81 18.07 25.89
CA GLU A 7 -13.03 17.07 24.83
C GLU A 7 -11.96 17.05 23.72
N GLU A 8 -10.94 17.90 23.81
CA GLU A 8 -9.89 18.04 22.78
C GLU A 8 -8.70 17.06 22.92
N SER A 9 -8.76 16.01 23.77
CA SER A 9 -7.53 15.33 24.24
C SER A 9 -7.38 13.82 24.03
N VAL A 10 -8.25 13.12 23.30
CA VAL A 10 -8.12 11.65 23.15
C VAL A 10 -7.65 11.20 21.76
N VAL A 11 -7.82 12.02 20.71
CA VAL A 11 -7.48 11.65 19.32
C VAL A 11 -6.00 11.88 18.96
N SER A 12 -5.19 12.52 19.83
CA SER A 12 -3.77 12.85 19.53
C SER A 12 -2.73 11.95 20.24
N LEU A 13 -3.09 10.73 20.63
CA LEU A 13 -2.25 9.92 21.51
C LEU A 13 -1.03 9.25 20.83
N ILE A 14 -0.95 9.19 19.49
CA ILE A 14 0.20 8.62 18.76
C ILE A 14 0.74 9.54 17.65
N GLN A 15 -0.07 10.47 17.12
CA GLN A 15 0.20 11.04 15.79
C GLN A 15 1.36 12.05 15.69
N VAL A 16 1.92 12.58 16.79
CA VAL A 16 3.11 13.47 16.76
C VAL A 16 3.87 13.40 18.09
N ASP A 17 4.51 12.27 18.41
CA ASP A 17 5.35 12.17 19.61
C ASP A 17 6.80 11.84 19.26
N ARG A 18 7.67 12.86 19.31
CA ARG A 18 9.10 12.75 18.99
C ARG A 18 9.97 12.54 20.24
N ARG A 19 9.38 12.28 21.40
CA ARG A 19 10.10 12.26 22.67
C ARG A 19 10.76 10.92 22.94
N ILE A 20 11.88 10.98 23.65
CA ILE A 20 12.51 9.82 24.26
C ILE A 20 11.98 9.69 25.69
N TYR A 21 11.56 8.49 26.05
CA TYR A 21 11.09 8.17 27.39
C TYR A 21 12.08 7.25 28.09
N SER A 22 12.61 7.67 29.24
CA SER A 22 13.54 6.88 30.05
C SER A 22 12.89 6.45 31.36
N PHE A 23 13.01 5.17 31.72
CA PHE A 23 12.45 4.60 32.94
C PHE A 23 13.25 3.36 33.37
N GLY A 24 13.66 3.29 34.63
CA GLY A 24 14.63 2.26 35.06
C GLY A 24 15.89 2.29 34.19
N ASN A 25 16.34 1.11 33.72
CA ASN A 25 17.44 0.98 32.75
C ASN A 25 16.96 0.97 31.29
N TYR A 26 15.70 1.34 31.05
CA TYR A 26 15.10 1.32 29.73
C TYR A 26 15.00 2.72 29.12
N ARG A 27 15.18 2.77 27.80
CA ARG A 27 14.96 3.95 26.98
C ARG A 27 14.05 3.58 25.81
N LEU A 28 12.82 4.08 25.83
CA LEU A 28 11.87 3.95 24.73
C LEU A 28 12.07 5.12 23.78
N ASP A 29 12.51 4.79 22.57
CA ASP A 29 12.69 5.73 21.46
C ASP A 29 11.48 5.61 20.52
N VAL A 30 10.59 6.59 20.57
CA VAL A 30 9.33 6.59 19.80
C VAL A 30 9.60 6.83 18.31
N GLN A 31 10.62 7.62 17.99
CA GLN A 31 10.99 7.93 16.60
C GLN A 31 11.56 6.68 15.91
N ASP A 32 12.42 5.93 16.59
CA ASP A 32 13.04 4.72 16.03
C ASP A 32 12.23 3.44 16.27
N CYS A 33 11.07 3.53 16.93
CA CYS A 33 10.24 2.38 17.33
C CYS A 33 11.04 1.30 18.08
N ARG A 34 11.98 1.72 18.94
CA ARG A 34 12.91 0.82 19.65
C ARG A 34 12.83 1.01 21.16
N LEU A 35 12.84 -0.12 21.87
CA LEU A 35 13.08 -0.13 23.31
C LEU A 35 14.53 -0.53 23.54
N TRP A 36 15.30 0.30 24.24
CA TRP A 36 16.67 -0.01 24.65
C TRP A 36 16.70 -0.40 26.12
N HIS A 37 17.65 -1.25 26.46
CA HIS A 37 18.02 -1.63 27.82
C HIS A 37 19.53 -1.51 27.95
N GLY A 38 20.01 -0.51 28.70
CA GLY A 38 21.39 -0.04 28.55
C GLY A 38 21.72 0.28 27.08
N ASP A 39 22.76 -0.34 26.53
CA ASP A 39 23.17 -0.20 25.13
C ASP A 39 22.58 -1.27 24.19
N ALA A 40 21.75 -2.19 24.71
CA ALA A 40 21.16 -3.27 23.92
C ALA A 40 19.73 -2.92 23.48
N SER A 41 19.46 -3.06 22.18
CA SER A 41 18.09 -2.90 21.63
C SER A 41 17.27 -4.16 21.86
N ILE A 42 16.06 -3.99 22.37
CA ILE A 42 15.05 -5.03 22.58
C ILE A 42 13.94 -4.84 21.54
N PRO A 43 13.81 -5.76 20.56
CA PRO A 43 12.72 -5.68 19.60
C PRO A 43 11.38 -5.97 20.28
N LEU A 44 10.40 -5.10 20.07
CA LEU A 44 9.02 -5.31 20.47
C LEU A 44 8.14 -5.46 19.23
N PRO A 45 7.16 -6.38 19.23
CA PRO A 45 6.13 -6.39 18.20
C PRO A 45 5.41 -5.02 18.14
N PRO A 46 4.99 -4.52 16.96
CA PRO A 46 4.47 -3.16 16.82
C PRO A 46 3.35 -2.81 17.81
N LYS A 47 2.37 -3.70 17.99
CA LYS A 47 1.27 -3.47 18.95
C LYS A 47 1.66 -3.59 20.41
N THR A 48 2.71 -4.34 20.72
CA THR A 48 3.32 -4.35 22.05
C THR A 48 4.04 -3.02 22.32
N PHE A 49 4.70 -2.46 21.30
CA PHE A 49 5.36 -1.16 21.36
C PHE A 49 4.36 -0.03 21.57
N ASP A 50 3.28 0.01 20.77
CA ASP A 50 2.21 1.01 20.89
C ASP A 50 1.59 1.02 22.30
N ILE A 51 1.31 -0.16 22.88
CA ILE A 51 0.83 -0.27 24.27
C ILE A 51 1.83 0.33 25.25
N LEU A 52 3.11 0.02 25.10
CA LEU A 52 4.15 0.54 26.00
C LEU A 52 4.26 2.05 25.88
N HIS A 53 4.22 2.61 24.67
CA HIS A 53 4.26 4.04 24.43
C HIS A 53 3.09 4.76 25.11
N VAL A 54 1.85 4.27 24.94
CA VAL A 54 0.66 4.85 25.58
C VAL A 54 0.77 4.79 27.11
N LEU A 55 1.25 3.67 27.67
CA LEU A 55 1.43 3.51 29.12
C LEU A 55 2.52 4.43 29.69
N VAL A 56 3.65 4.54 29.02
CA VAL A 56 4.80 5.35 29.45
C VAL A 56 4.53 6.85 29.29
N ARG A 57 3.84 7.26 28.22
CA ARG A 57 3.39 8.63 28.01
C ARG A 57 2.50 9.12 29.16
N ASN A 58 1.66 8.23 29.70
CA ASN A 58 0.73 8.48 30.80
C ASN A 58 1.19 7.83 32.12
N ALA A 59 2.51 7.72 32.34
CA ALA A 59 3.04 7.08 33.52
C ALA A 59 2.48 7.67 34.83
N GLY A 60 2.18 6.80 35.78
CA GLY A 60 1.48 7.11 37.03
C GLY A 60 -0.04 7.18 36.91
N GLN A 61 -0.61 7.28 35.70
CA GLN A 61 -2.06 7.34 35.50
C GLN A 61 -2.65 5.96 35.19
N LEU A 62 -3.87 5.71 35.69
CA LEU A 62 -4.63 4.52 35.32
C LEU A 62 -5.28 4.76 33.96
N ILE A 63 -4.88 3.99 32.94
CA ILE A 63 -5.54 3.96 31.65
C ILE A 63 -6.52 2.81 31.65
N ASP A 64 -7.80 3.10 31.40
CA ASP A 64 -8.80 2.05 31.32
C ASP A 64 -8.59 1.16 30.08
N LYS A 65 -9.04 -0.09 30.14
CA LYS A 65 -8.80 -1.07 29.06
C LYS A 65 -9.40 -0.62 27.72
N LYS A 66 -10.55 0.06 27.75
CA LYS A 66 -11.25 0.50 26.53
C LYS A 66 -10.47 1.63 25.86
N THR A 67 -10.00 2.61 26.62
CA THR A 67 -9.14 3.70 26.14
C THR A 67 -7.82 3.16 25.61
N LEU A 68 -7.20 2.19 26.29
CA LEU A 68 -5.95 1.59 25.82
C LEU A 68 -6.14 0.78 24.53
N LEU A 69 -7.24 0.02 24.43
CA LEU A 69 -7.62 -0.69 23.20
C LEU A 69 -7.91 0.29 22.06
N GLN A 70 -8.66 1.36 22.32
CA GLN A 70 -8.99 2.38 21.33
C GLN A 70 -7.75 3.22 20.91
N ALA A 71 -6.78 3.42 21.79
CA ALA A 71 -5.55 4.14 21.44
C ALA A 71 -4.63 3.29 20.53
N VAL A 72 -4.54 1.98 20.77
CA VAL A 72 -3.61 1.09 20.05
C VAL A 72 -4.26 0.41 18.85
N TRP A 73 -5.57 0.16 18.93
CA TRP A 73 -6.41 -0.40 17.88
C TRP A 73 -7.66 0.47 17.68
N PRO A 74 -7.48 1.73 17.23
CA PRO A 74 -8.61 2.66 17.03
C PRO A 74 -9.68 2.09 16.09
N ASP A 75 -9.26 1.25 15.13
CA ASP A 75 -10.09 0.79 14.02
C ASP A 75 -10.27 -0.75 14.00
N THR A 76 -10.05 -1.43 15.13
CA THR A 76 -10.16 -2.89 15.20
C THR A 76 -10.73 -3.34 16.52
N PHE A 77 -11.80 -4.14 16.49
CA PHE A 77 -12.31 -4.78 17.70
C PHE A 77 -11.36 -5.90 18.12
N VAL A 78 -10.69 -5.69 19.26
CA VAL A 78 -9.75 -6.64 19.82
C VAL A 78 -10.26 -7.07 21.19
N GLU A 79 -10.33 -8.38 21.42
CA GLU A 79 -10.73 -8.92 22.71
C GLU A 79 -9.74 -8.51 23.82
N GLU A 80 -10.23 -8.29 25.04
CA GLU A 80 -9.39 -7.94 26.20
C GLU A 80 -8.29 -8.97 26.50
N GLY A 81 -8.48 -10.22 26.05
CA GLY A 81 -7.46 -11.27 26.13
C GLY A 81 -6.18 -10.89 25.40
N ASN A 82 -6.28 -10.20 24.26
CA ASN A 82 -5.12 -9.78 23.49
C ASN A 82 -4.32 -8.69 24.22
N LEU A 83 -5.00 -7.73 24.85
CA LEU A 83 -4.35 -6.75 25.72
C LEU A 83 -3.59 -7.44 26.86
N SER A 84 -4.15 -8.51 27.42
CA SER A 84 -3.50 -9.30 28.48
C SER A 84 -2.24 -10.03 28.00
N VAL A 85 -2.21 -10.49 26.74
CA VAL A 85 -1.03 -11.11 26.10
C VAL A 85 0.09 -10.10 25.95
N HIS A 86 -0.20 -8.92 25.39
CA HIS A 86 0.81 -7.87 25.20
C HIS A 86 1.34 -7.32 26.53
N ILE A 87 0.48 -7.14 27.55
CA ILE A 87 0.91 -6.73 28.89
C ILE A 87 1.79 -7.82 29.54
N SER A 88 1.46 -9.10 29.35
CA SER A 88 2.30 -10.20 29.84
C SER A 88 3.66 -10.25 29.14
N ALA A 89 3.70 -9.96 27.83
CA ALA A 89 4.94 -9.85 27.07
C ALA A 89 5.81 -8.70 27.59
N LEU A 90 5.22 -7.52 27.82
CA LEU A 90 5.92 -6.37 28.41
C LEU A 90 6.47 -6.67 29.81
N ARG A 91 5.66 -7.29 30.68
CA ARG A 91 6.12 -7.71 32.00
C ARG A 91 7.31 -8.66 31.91
N LYS A 92 7.25 -9.68 31.04
CA LYS A 92 8.36 -10.61 30.81
C LYS A 92 9.63 -9.89 30.31
N THR A 93 9.48 -8.85 29.48
CA THR A 93 10.59 -8.00 29.04
C THR A 93 11.23 -7.25 30.21
N PHE A 94 10.43 -6.71 31.13
CA PHE A 94 10.92 -5.93 32.28
C PHE A 94 11.40 -6.77 33.48
N SER A 95 10.93 -8.02 33.60
CA SER A 95 11.33 -8.93 34.68
C SER A 95 12.82 -9.29 34.71
N ARG A 96 13.60 -8.91 33.69
CA ARG A 96 15.06 -9.16 33.63
C ARG A 96 15.84 -8.38 34.68
N ASP A 97 15.38 -7.18 35.04
CA ASP A 97 16.14 -6.25 35.89
C ASP A 97 15.62 -6.14 37.31
N SER A 98 14.34 -6.39 37.52
CA SER A 98 13.71 -6.26 38.83
C SER A 98 12.52 -7.22 38.91
N PRO A 99 12.76 -8.49 39.28
CA PRO A 99 11.72 -9.51 39.40
C PRO A 99 10.56 -9.09 40.33
N ASP A 100 10.85 -8.23 41.30
CA ASP A 100 9.93 -7.76 42.34
C ASP A 100 9.25 -6.40 42.01
N SER A 101 9.68 -5.71 40.95
CA SER A 101 9.10 -4.41 40.57
C SER A 101 8.03 -4.59 39.49
N GLU A 102 6.77 -4.31 39.83
CA GLU A 102 5.68 -4.39 38.87
C GLU A 102 5.60 -3.12 38.01
N PHE A 103 6.38 -3.05 36.93
CA PHE A 103 6.40 -1.91 35.98
C PHE A 103 5.00 -1.52 35.46
N ILE A 104 4.12 -2.51 35.31
CA ILE A 104 2.75 -2.35 34.85
C ILE A 104 1.82 -3.00 35.87
N GLU A 105 1.15 -2.19 36.67
CA GLU A 105 0.12 -2.62 37.63
C GLU A 105 -1.18 -2.92 36.86
N THR A 106 -1.81 -4.07 37.14
CA THR A 106 -3.19 -4.33 36.72
C THR A 106 -4.17 -3.90 37.78
N VAL A 107 -5.01 -2.91 37.47
CA VAL A 107 -6.14 -2.53 38.32
C VAL A 107 -7.36 -3.35 37.91
N PRO A 108 -7.82 -4.31 38.74
CA PRO A 108 -8.85 -5.27 38.34
C PRO A 108 -10.11 -4.59 37.82
N ARG A 109 -10.64 -5.09 36.69
CA ARG A 109 -11.84 -4.60 36.00
C ARG A 109 -11.80 -3.14 35.53
N ARG A 110 -10.65 -2.47 35.63
CA ARG A 110 -10.49 -1.07 35.18
C ARG A 110 -9.47 -0.93 34.07
N GLY A 111 -8.22 -1.37 34.28
CA GLY A 111 -7.17 -1.13 33.30
C GLY A 111 -5.76 -1.34 33.83
N TYR A 112 -4.82 -0.60 33.25
CA TYR A 112 -3.40 -0.74 33.53
C TYR A 112 -2.78 0.60 33.91
N ARG A 113 -1.78 0.57 34.79
CA ARG A 113 -1.02 1.74 35.20
C ARG A 113 0.47 1.44 35.09
N PHE A 114 1.21 2.34 34.45
CA PHE A 114 2.67 2.29 34.47
C PHE A 114 3.16 2.92 35.77
N THR A 115 3.89 2.17 36.59
CA THR A 115 4.18 2.53 37.99
C THR A 115 5.55 3.17 38.19
N ILE A 116 6.47 2.94 37.27
CA ILE A 116 7.85 3.43 37.36
C ILE A 116 7.89 4.89 36.87
N PRO A 117 8.63 5.78 37.56
CA PRO A 117 8.85 7.14 37.09
C PRO A 117 9.45 7.19 35.68
N VAL A 118 8.92 8.07 34.84
CA VAL A 118 9.34 8.26 33.45
C VAL A 118 9.87 9.67 33.25
N THR A 119 11.11 9.78 32.77
CA THR A 119 11.71 11.04 32.32
C THR A 119 11.46 11.22 30.83
N LYS A 120 11.00 12.40 30.43
CA LYS A 120 10.71 12.76 29.03
C LYS A 120 11.75 13.74 28.55
N THR A 121 12.44 13.42 27.46
CA THR A 121 13.46 14.30 26.85
C THR A 121 13.08 14.56 25.40
N GLU A 122 13.12 15.82 24.96
CA GLU A 122 12.98 16.16 23.54
C GLU A 122 14.32 15.95 22.81
N PRO A 123 14.32 15.43 21.56
CA PRO A 123 15.55 15.26 20.81
C PRO A 123 16.15 16.64 20.53
N SER A 124 17.33 16.90 21.08
CA SER A 124 18.02 18.18 20.92
C SER A 124 18.37 18.42 19.46
N SER A 125 17.85 19.50 18.89
CA SER A 125 18.25 20.04 17.59
C SER A 125 19.66 20.62 17.64
N GLY A 126 20.64 19.92 17.06
CA GLY A 126 21.86 20.50 16.45
C GLY A 126 23.06 20.91 17.33
N LEU A 127 24.10 20.03 17.32
CA LEU A 127 25.57 20.26 17.36
C LEU A 127 26.25 20.80 18.64
N PRO A 128 27.58 20.57 18.91
CA PRO A 128 28.55 19.60 18.36
C PRO A 128 29.12 18.62 19.43
N LEU A 129 29.53 17.41 19.04
CA LEU A 129 30.18 16.43 19.93
C LEU A 129 31.66 16.81 20.16
N ASP A 130 32.01 17.11 21.42
CA ASP A 130 33.40 17.22 21.89
C ASP A 130 33.99 15.81 22.14
N VAL A 131 35.05 15.49 21.39
CA VAL A 131 35.64 14.14 21.24
C VAL A 131 36.61 13.80 22.39
N LYS A 132 36.55 14.48 23.54
CA LYS A 132 37.57 14.32 24.60
C LYS A 132 37.23 13.40 25.78
N ALA A 133 36.04 12.80 25.86
CA ALA A 133 35.65 12.02 27.05
C ALA A 133 35.59 10.49 26.87
N LEU A 134 36.02 9.92 25.73
CA LEU A 134 35.97 8.45 25.49
C LEU A 134 37.33 7.76 25.45
N LYS A 135 38.31 8.25 26.21
CA LYS A 135 39.53 7.49 26.50
C LYS A 135 39.53 7.11 27.97
N GLU A 136 39.62 5.81 28.19
CA GLU A 136 39.86 5.09 29.46
C GLU A 136 38.64 4.60 30.22
N VAL A 137 38.23 3.35 29.93
CA VAL A 137 37.81 2.40 30.97
C VAL A 137 38.42 1.01 30.67
N PRO A 138 38.96 0.28 31.68
CA PRO A 138 39.82 -0.89 31.48
C PRO A 138 39.05 -2.22 31.34
N ARG A 139 39.73 -3.23 30.77
CA ARG A 139 39.30 -4.63 30.67
C ARG A 139 39.44 -5.37 32.02
N GLU A 140 38.47 -6.23 32.33
CA GLU A 140 38.59 -7.30 33.34
C GLU A 140 37.92 -8.61 32.85
N PRO A 141 38.26 -9.79 33.41
CA PRO A 141 38.65 -10.96 32.61
C PRO A 141 37.76 -12.21 32.74
N ASP A 142 38.06 -13.16 31.86
CA ASP A 142 37.50 -14.51 31.67
C ASP A 142 37.39 -15.38 32.95
N THR A 143 36.26 -16.10 33.15
CA THR A 143 36.17 -17.57 33.39
C THR A 143 34.71 -18.07 33.54
N PRO A 144 34.38 -19.39 33.45
CA PRO A 144 33.40 -19.90 32.50
C PRO A 144 32.18 -20.63 33.13
N ALA A 145 31.27 -21.04 32.25
CA ALA A 145 29.99 -21.70 32.50
C ALA A 145 30.05 -23.04 33.27
N THR A 146 29.02 -23.34 34.06
CA THR A 146 28.52 -24.72 34.28
C THR A 146 27.03 -24.71 34.65
N GLU A 147 26.28 -25.61 34.02
CA GLU A 147 24.84 -25.89 34.18
C GLU A 147 24.49 -26.56 35.52
N ALA A 148 23.23 -26.40 35.99
CA ALA A 148 22.43 -27.50 36.57
C ALA A 148 20.94 -27.13 36.70
N PHE A 149 20.07 -27.99 36.16
CA PHE A 149 18.62 -28.07 36.38
C PHE A 149 18.30 -28.69 37.75
N VAL A 150 17.27 -28.19 38.46
CA VAL A 150 16.55 -28.92 39.55
C VAL A 150 15.04 -28.55 39.52
N PRO A 151 14.10 -29.51 39.69
CA PRO A 151 12.67 -29.34 39.42
C PRO A 151 11.86 -28.83 40.63
N VAL A 152 10.75 -28.13 40.37
CA VAL A 152 9.83 -27.62 41.40
C VAL A 152 8.75 -28.65 41.72
N LEU A 153 8.69 -29.07 43.00
CA LEU A 153 7.65 -29.92 43.59
C LEU A 153 6.43 -29.07 44.03
N TYR A 154 5.24 -29.63 43.78
CA TYR A 154 3.93 -29.10 44.16
C TYR A 154 3.68 -29.21 45.68
N GLU A 155 3.17 -28.15 46.31
CA GLU A 155 2.46 -28.23 47.60
C GLU A 155 0.99 -27.79 47.50
N LYS A 156 0.13 -28.52 48.22
CA LYS A 156 -1.34 -28.44 48.21
C LYS A 156 -1.87 -27.23 49.01
N PRO A 157 -3.06 -26.68 48.66
CA PRO A 157 -3.68 -25.63 49.44
C PRO A 157 -4.45 -26.18 50.66
N VAL A 158 -4.31 -25.46 51.77
CA VAL A 158 -5.04 -25.68 53.04
C VAL A 158 -6.44 -25.07 52.95
N SER A 159 -7.45 -25.85 53.37
CA SER A 159 -8.86 -25.48 53.40
C SER A 159 -9.25 -24.66 54.64
N ARG A 160 -10.22 -23.76 54.49
CA ARG A 160 -11.02 -23.22 55.61
C ARG A 160 -12.52 -23.20 55.27
N PRO A 161 -13.39 -23.32 56.29
CA PRO A 161 -14.72 -23.88 56.12
C PRO A 161 -15.80 -22.84 55.82
N THR A 162 -16.94 -23.40 55.44
CA THR A 162 -18.16 -22.79 54.90
C THR A 162 -19.08 -22.21 55.98
N THR A 163 -19.88 -21.21 55.59
CA THR A 163 -21.26 -21.06 56.08
C THR A 163 -22.19 -20.72 54.92
N ARG A 164 -23.21 -21.57 54.76
CA ARG A 164 -24.29 -21.49 53.76
C ARG A 164 -25.21 -20.30 54.03
N ALA A 165 -25.65 -19.64 52.97
CA ALA A 165 -27.03 -19.20 52.84
C ALA A 165 -27.46 -19.30 51.37
N SER A 166 -28.60 -19.96 51.17
CA SER A 166 -29.30 -20.23 49.93
C SER A 166 -29.52 -18.99 49.07
N TRP A 167 -29.44 -19.14 47.74
CA TRP A 167 -30.33 -18.56 46.69
C TRP A 167 -30.08 -19.34 45.37
N GLY A 168 -30.34 -20.65 45.43
CA GLY A 168 -30.39 -21.50 44.24
C GLY A 168 -31.74 -21.33 43.58
N ILE A 169 -31.79 -20.58 42.47
CA ILE A 169 -32.67 -20.73 41.29
C ILE A 169 -32.34 -19.63 40.25
N PHE A 170 -31.68 -18.52 40.62
CA PHE A 170 -31.24 -17.49 39.65
C PHE A 170 -29.87 -17.75 38.98
N ALA A 171 -29.08 -18.73 39.45
CA ALA A 171 -27.71 -18.97 38.99
C ALA A 171 -27.57 -19.78 37.68
N ALA A 172 -28.65 -20.39 37.17
CA ALA A 172 -28.60 -21.16 35.91
C ALA A 172 -29.25 -20.42 34.72
N VAL A 173 -30.17 -19.48 34.99
CA VAL A 173 -30.93 -18.80 33.94
C VAL A 173 -30.13 -17.66 33.32
N LEU A 174 -29.37 -16.90 34.11
CA LEU A 174 -28.56 -15.80 33.59
C LEU A 174 -27.43 -16.27 32.64
N PRO A 175 -26.63 -17.31 32.98
CA PRO A 175 -25.62 -17.83 32.08
C PRO A 175 -26.23 -18.44 30.81
N ALA A 176 -27.41 -19.07 30.92
CA ALA A 176 -28.12 -19.62 29.77
C ALA A 176 -28.65 -18.52 28.85
N ILE A 177 -29.19 -17.41 29.39
CA ILE A 177 -29.62 -16.24 28.62
C ILE A 177 -28.42 -15.55 27.96
N VAL A 178 -27.32 -15.35 28.69
CA VAL A 178 -26.09 -14.77 28.14
C VAL A 178 -25.52 -15.67 27.03
N PHE A 179 -25.50 -16.99 27.24
CA PHE A 179 -25.11 -17.95 26.21
C PHE A 179 -26.04 -17.90 25.00
N LEU A 180 -27.36 -17.79 25.20
CA LEU A 180 -28.33 -17.64 24.11
C LEU A 180 -28.16 -16.33 23.36
N ILE A 181 -27.89 -15.21 24.04
CA ILE A 181 -27.61 -13.91 23.42
C ILE A 181 -26.29 -13.99 22.64
N VAL A 182 -25.25 -14.61 23.19
CA VAL A 182 -23.97 -14.81 22.49
C VAL A 182 -24.15 -15.72 21.28
N VAL A 183 -24.89 -16.83 21.40
CA VAL A 183 -25.17 -17.74 20.28
C VAL A 183 -26.04 -17.05 19.24
N MET A 184 -27.08 -16.31 19.62
CA MET A 184 -27.90 -15.52 18.69
C MET A 184 -27.07 -14.43 18.01
N ARG A 185 -26.17 -13.76 18.73
CA ARG A 185 -25.31 -12.71 18.17
C ARG A 185 -24.22 -13.27 17.27
N VAL A 186 -23.59 -14.39 17.63
CA VAL A 186 -22.63 -15.12 16.78
C VAL A 186 -23.33 -15.70 15.55
N SER A 187 -24.55 -16.21 15.71
CA SER A 187 -25.37 -16.68 14.59
C SER A 187 -25.80 -15.51 13.70
N TYR A 188 -26.19 -14.38 14.25
CA TYR A 188 -26.55 -13.16 13.51
C TYR A 188 -25.34 -12.60 12.74
N VAL A 189 -24.18 -12.48 13.39
CA VAL A 189 -22.94 -12.03 12.75
C VAL A 189 -22.49 -13.03 11.69
N ARG A 190 -22.50 -14.34 11.96
CA ARG A 190 -22.18 -15.35 10.95
C ARG A 190 -23.17 -15.31 9.79
N HIS A 191 -24.48 -15.19 10.05
CA HIS A 191 -25.50 -15.17 9.01
C HIS A 191 -25.40 -13.92 8.12
N HIS A 192 -25.17 -12.74 8.71
CA HIS A 192 -24.94 -11.50 7.97
C HIS A 192 -23.59 -11.46 7.24
N GLN A 193 -22.52 -12.04 7.82
CA GLN A 193 -21.23 -12.18 7.14
C GLN A 193 -21.30 -13.20 6.00
N THR A 194 -22.00 -14.33 6.16
CA THR A 194 -22.18 -15.30 5.09
C THR A 194 -23.00 -14.73 3.94
N GLY A 195 -24.05 -13.96 4.20
CA GLY A 195 -24.91 -13.38 3.15
C GLY A 195 -24.17 -12.39 2.23
N LEU A 196 -23.33 -11.52 2.81
CA LEU A 196 -22.56 -10.51 2.04
C LEU A 196 -21.38 -11.12 1.28
N VAL A 197 -20.72 -12.14 1.86
CA VAL A 197 -19.63 -12.87 1.21
C VAL A 197 -20.14 -13.71 0.03
N HIS A 198 -21.35 -14.26 0.12
CA HIS A 198 -21.97 -14.99 -0.99
C HIS A 198 -22.32 -14.09 -2.17
N ALA A 199 -22.76 -12.86 -1.93
CA ALA A 199 -23.17 -11.94 -2.99
C ALA A 199 -22.04 -11.67 -4.00
N ALA A 200 -20.83 -11.30 -3.56
CA ALA A 200 -19.74 -11.07 -4.53
C ALA A 200 -19.22 -12.36 -5.19
N SER A 201 -19.34 -13.52 -4.53
CA SER A 201 -18.97 -14.81 -5.12
C SER A 201 -19.91 -15.30 -6.22
N ASP A 202 -21.14 -14.76 -6.28
CA ASP A 202 -22.16 -15.09 -7.29
C ASP A 202 -22.14 -14.13 -8.50
N SER A 203 -21.07 -13.34 -8.65
CA SER A 203 -20.93 -12.37 -9.74
C SER A 203 -20.64 -13.06 -11.08
N ARG A 204 -21.24 -12.54 -12.15
CA ARG A 204 -20.99 -12.98 -13.55
C ARG A 204 -20.37 -11.86 -14.37
N PRO A 205 -19.51 -12.16 -15.37
CA PRO A 205 -19.13 -11.16 -16.34
C PRO A 205 -20.36 -10.72 -17.13
N LEU A 206 -20.58 -9.41 -17.23
CA LEU A 206 -21.57 -8.80 -18.11
C LEU A 206 -21.02 -8.58 -19.52
N THR A 207 -19.71 -8.39 -19.62
CA THR A 207 -19.03 -8.07 -20.87
C THR A 207 -18.35 -9.31 -21.44
N SER A 208 -18.52 -9.53 -22.75
CA SER A 208 -18.01 -10.72 -23.46
C SER A 208 -16.98 -10.39 -24.55
N VAL A 209 -16.80 -9.11 -24.89
CA VAL A 209 -15.90 -8.67 -25.97
C VAL A 209 -14.55 -8.20 -25.41
N PRO A 210 -13.41 -8.60 -26.00
CA PRO A 210 -12.09 -8.13 -25.58
C PRO A 210 -11.93 -6.60 -25.66
N GLY A 211 -11.23 -6.03 -24.70
CA GLY A 211 -10.94 -4.60 -24.58
C GLY A 211 -10.78 -4.22 -23.11
N ALA A 212 -10.62 -2.92 -22.87
CA ALA A 212 -10.64 -2.38 -21.52
C ALA A 212 -11.91 -1.57 -21.27
N TYR A 213 -12.63 -1.99 -20.25
CA TYR A 213 -13.82 -1.40 -19.65
C TYR A 213 -13.46 -0.64 -18.37
N SER A 214 -14.06 0.54 -18.17
CA SER A 214 -13.82 1.39 -17.00
C SER A 214 -15.05 2.25 -16.67
N TRP A 215 -15.13 2.73 -15.43
CA TRP A 215 -16.16 3.65 -14.93
C TRP A 215 -17.61 3.24 -15.27
N PRO A 216 -18.08 2.06 -14.83
CA PRO A 216 -19.48 1.69 -14.99
C PRO A 216 -20.38 2.60 -14.13
N THR A 217 -21.57 2.94 -14.62
CA THR A 217 -22.63 3.63 -13.86
C THR A 217 -24.00 3.08 -14.22
N PHE A 218 -24.85 2.83 -13.21
CA PHE A 218 -26.20 2.31 -13.44
C PHE A 218 -27.15 3.40 -13.91
N SER A 219 -28.10 3.00 -14.76
CA SER A 219 -29.32 3.76 -14.98
C SER A 219 -30.15 3.83 -13.67
N PRO A 220 -30.99 4.86 -13.48
CA PRO A 220 -31.80 5.00 -12.26
C PRO A 220 -32.71 3.80 -11.96
N ASN A 221 -33.16 3.10 -13.02
CA ASN A 221 -33.99 1.91 -12.88
C ASN A 221 -33.21 0.63 -12.56
N GLY A 222 -31.88 0.64 -12.69
CA GLY A 222 -30.98 -0.50 -12.45
C GLY A 222 -30.88 -1.53 -13.59
N ASN A 223 -31.49 -1.27 -14.75
CA ASN A 223 -31.59 -2.23 -15.85
C ASN A 223 -30.53 -2.04 -16.95
N SER A 224 -29.79 -0.95 -16.90
CA SER A 224 -28.75 -0.63 -17.87
C SER A 224 -27.52 -0.08 -17.17
N LEU A 225 -26.36 -0.28 -17.80
CA LEU A 225 -25.08 0.29 -17.41
C LEU A 225 -24.57 1.16 -18.54
N ALA A 226 -24.07 2.35 -18.21
CA ALA A 226 -23.19 3.11 -19.07
C ALA A 226 -21.76 2.90 -18.60
N TYR A 227 -20.82 2.80 -19.53
CA TYR A 227 -19.41 2.59 -19.21
C TYR A 227 -18.53 3.10 -20.35
N SER A 228 -17.26 3.32 -20.06
CA SER A 228 -16.26 3.59 -21.08
C SER A 228 -15.65 2.27 -21.58
N TRP A 229 -15.46 2.13 -22.89
CA TRP A 229 -14.81 0.97 -23.49
C TRP A 229 -13.90 1.38 -24.64
N HIS A 230 -12.74 0.73 -24.73
CA HIS A 230 -11.89 0.75 -25.91
C HIS A 230 -11.49 -0.67 -26.30
N SER A 231 -11.39 -0.91 -27.61
CA SER A 231 -11.05 -2.23 -28.14
C SER A 231 -9.54 -2.43 -28.27
N ASP A 232 -9.09 -3.67 -28.13
CA ASP A 232 -7.70 -4.08 -28.41
C ASP A 232 -7.30 -3.79 -29.87
N ALA A 233 -8.27 -3.63 -30.78
CA ALA A 233 -8.06 -3.32 -32.19
C ALA A 233 -7.75 -1.84 -32.48
N GLY A 234 -7.60 -1.00 -31.44
CA GLY A 234 -7.16 0.39 -31.57
C GLY A 234 -8.26 1.39 -31.94
N GLN A 235 -9.53 1.09 -31.66
CA GLN A 235 -10.59 2.10 -31.74
C GLN A 235 -10.48 3.09 -30.58
N ASP A 236 -10.83 4.36 -30.83
CA ASP A 236 -10.91 5.37 -29.78
C ASP A 236 -11.90 4.96 -28.69
N GLN A 237 -11.51 5.24 -27.45
CA GLN A 237 -12.32 5.02 -26.26
C GLN A 237 -13.63 5.81 -26.34
N ALA A 238 -14.78 5.15 -26.10
CA ALA A 238 -16.09 5.78 -26.17
C ALA A 238 -17.02 5.30 -25.06
N ILE A 239 -18.14 6.01 -24.86
CA ILE A 239 -19.20 5.66 -23.93
C ILE A 239 -20.18 4.71 -24.61
N TYR A 240 -20.48 3.62 -23.92
CA TYR A 240 -21.46 2.61 -24.34
C TYR A 240 -22.54 2.47 -23.29
N ILE A 241 -23.74 2.11 -23.75
CA ILE A 241 -24.87 1.69 -22.91
C ILE A 241 -25.17 0.23 -23.21
N GLN A 242 -25.29 -0.59 -22.17
CA GLN A 242 -25.67 -2.00 -22.28
C GLN A 242 -26.81 -2.31 -21.32
N ASN A 243 -27.78 -3.10 -21.78
CA ASN A 243 -28.77 -3.68 -20.88
C ASN A 243 -28.12 -4.84 -20.10
N VAL A 244 -28.34 -4.91 -18.80
CA VAL A 244 -27.69 -5.91 -17.93
C VAL A 244 -28.09 -7.36 -18.22
N ASP A 245 -29.22 -7.56 -18.90
CA ASP A 245 -29.77 -8.87 -19.29
C ASP A 245 -29.51 -9.19 -20.78
N SER A 246 -28.73 -8.36 -21.48
CA SER A 246 -28.38 -8.55 -22.91
C SER A 246 -26.90 -8.28 -23.17
N ASP A 247 -26.35 -8.92 -24.21
CA ASP A 247 -25.03 -8.61 -24.75
C ASP A 247 -25.06 -7.42 -25.73
N ASP A 248 -26.26 -6.94 -26.07
CA ASP A 248 -26.44 -5.80 -26.97
C ASP A 248 -25.96 -4.51 -26.30
N ARG A 249 -24.92 -3.93 -26.88
CA ARG A 249 -24.38 -2.63 -26.50
C ARG A 249 -24.60 -1.60 -27.59
N GLU A 250 -24.86 -0.39 -27.16
CA GLU A 250 -25.04 0.77 -28.02
C GLU A 250 -23.97 1.81 -27.71
N LYS A 251 -23.37 2.38 -28.76
CA LYS A 251 -22.42 3.48 -28.63
C LYS A 251 -23.19 4.79 -28.46
N LEU A 252 -22.90 5.54 -27.39
CA LEU A 252 -23.53 6.82 -27.07
C LEU A 252 -22.73 8.01 -27.61
N SER A 253 -21.41 8.01 -27.39
CA SER A 253 -20.54 9.14 -27.72
C SER A 253 -19.83 8.94 -29.05
N ASP A 254 -19.81 9.94 -29.92
CA ASP A 254 -19.09 9.93 -31.19
C ASP A 254 -17.93 10.95 -31.18
N GLY A 255 -16.79 10.57 -31.78
CA GLY A 255 -15.61 11.42 -31.93
C GLY A 255 -14.76 11.57 -30.66
N GLY A 256 -13.43 11.50 -30.81
CA GLY A 256 -12.48 11.67 -29.71
C GLY A 256 -12.54 10.57 -28.64
N LYS A 257 -11.66 10.67 -27.63
CA LYS A 257 -11.63 9.74 -26.50
C LYS A 257 -12.60 10.22 -25.41
N SER A 258 -13.63 9.42 -25.12
CA SER A 258 -14.67 9.73 -24.14
C SER A 258 -14.69 8.73 -22.98
N PHE A 259 -14.78 9.23 -21.74
CA PHE A 259 -14.64 8.44 -20.52
C PHE A 259 -15.39 9.06 -19.32
N SER A 260 -15.37 8.35 -18.18
CA SER A 260 -16.08 8.69 -16.93
C SER A 260 -17.55 9.12 -17.12
N PRO A 261 -18.43 8.21 -17.58
CA PRO A 261 -19.84 8.51 -17.71
C PRO A 261 -20.52 8.63 -16.32
N ALA A 262 -21.43 9.59 -16.19
CA ALA A 262 -22.32 9.75 -15.05
C ALA A 262 -23.77 9.79 -15.55
N TRP A 263 -24.61 8.86 -15.09
CA TRP A 263 -26.02 8.80 -15.49
C TRP A 263 -26.85 9.78 -14.67
N SER A 264 -27.67 10.61 -15.34
CA SER A 264 -28.59 11.51 -14.64
C SER A 264 -29.57 10.73 -13.75
N PRO A 265 -29.91 11.23 -12.55
CA PRO A 265 -30.92 10.61 -11.68
C PRO A 265 -32.30 10.47 -12.33
N ARG A 266 -32.61 11.34 -13.32
CA ARG A 266 -33.84 11.27 -14.13
C ARG A 266 -33.80 10.22 -15.22
N GLY A 267 -32.61 9.76 -15.61
CA GLY A 267 -32.40 8.68 -16.56
C GLY A 267 -32.38 9.10 -18.04
N GLU A 268 -32.61 10.37 -18.33
CA GLU A 268 -32.77 10.90 -19.68
C GLU A 268 -31.45 11.30 -20.35
N GLU A 269 -30.44 11.62 -19.52
CA GLU A 269 -29.14 12.13 -19.93
C GLU A 269 -27.99 11.36 -19.28
N ILE A 270 -26.84 11.33 -19.96
CA ILE A 270 -25.55 10.86 -19.44
C ILE A 270 -24.50 11.96 -19.70
N ALA A 271 -23.79 12.37 -18.65
CA ALA A 271 -22.66 13.27 -18.73
C ALA A 271 -21.39 12.45 -18.88
N TYR A 272 -20.40 12.93 -19.62
CA TYR A 272 -19.11 12.27 -19.76
C TYR A 272 -18.01 13.29 -20.07
N LEU A 273 -16.76 12.87 -19.87
CA LEU A 273 -15.58 13.64 -20.24
C LEU A 273 -15.13 13.26 -21.65
N ARG A 274 -14.76 14.25 -22.45
CA ARG A 274 -14.19 14.07 -23.78
C ARG A 274 -12.85 14.78 -23.89
N ALA A 275 -11.83 14.06 -24.38
CA ALA A 275 -10.55 14.67 -24.71
C ALA A 275 -10.70 15.67 -25.87
N THR A 276 -10.04 16.81 -25.75
CA THR A 276 -10.00 17.83 -26.82
C THR A 276 -8.74 17.68 -27.69
N GLU A 277 -8.67 18.44 -28.78
CA GLU A 277 -7.45 18.53 -29.59
C GLU A 277 -6.28 19.12 -28.81
N ASP A 278 -6.56 20.04 -27.87
CA ASP A 278 -5.56 20.52 -26.92
C ASP A 278 -5.49 19.54 -25.73
N PRO A 279 -4.38 18.81 -25.55
CA PRO A 279 -4.26 17.82 -24.49
C PRO A 279 -4.35 18.43 -23.09
N LYS A 280 -4.29 19.75 -22.95
CA LYS A 280 -4.50 20.46 -21.68
C LYS A 280 -5.95 20.42 -21.20
N TRP A 281 -6.93 20.29 -22.09
CA TRP A 281 -8.34 20.46 -21.74
C TRP A 281 -9.16 19.19 -21.95
N LEU A 282 -10.16 19.01 -21.09
CA LEU A 282 -11.27 18.08 -21.24
C LEU A 282 -12.57 18.85 -21.35
N GLU A 283 -13.48 18.35 -22.17
CA GLU A 283 -14.85 18.83 -22.26
C GLU A 283 -15.78 17.96 -21.42
N ILE A 284 -16.65 18.59 -20.64
CA ILE A 284 -17.82 17.93 -20.07
C ILE A 284 -18.93 18.04 -21.09
N GLU A 285 -19.37 16.90 -21.62
CA GLU A 285 -20.52 16.80 -22.50
C GLU A 285 -21.67 16.10 -21.81
N VAL A 286 -22.90 16.41 -22.23
CA VAL A 286 -24.10 15.74 -21.75
C VAL A 286 -24.94 15.29 -22.94
N ALA A 287 -25.13 13.98 -23.07
CA ALA A 287 -25.85 13.35 -24.16
C ALA A 287 -27.20 12.80 -23.72
N LYS A 288 -28.19 12.88 -24.63
CA LYS A 288 -29.48 12.23 -24.46
C LYS A 288 -29.37 10.72 -24.65
N VAL A 289 -29.96 9.98 -23.73
CA VAL A 289 -30.06 8.51 -23.79
C VAL A 289 -30.99 8.07 -24.93
N GLN A 290 -32.02 8.85 -25.26
CA GLN A 290 -32.91 8.53 -26.37
C GLN A 290 -32.24 8.75 -27.73
N ARG A 291 -32.50 7.85 -28.70
CA ARG A 291 -32.05 8.02 -30.08
C ARG A 291 -32.82 9.13 -30.83
N PRO A 292 -32.16 9.88 -31.73
CA PRO A 292 -30.72 9.90 -31.95
C PRO A 292 -29.99 10.51 -30.75
N HIS A 293 -28.85 9.93 -30.35
CA HIS A 293 -28.04 10.47 -29.27
C HIS A 293 -27.50 11.84 -29.68
N THR A 294 -27.92 12.88 -28.97
CA THR A 294 -27.42 14.25 -29.17
C THR A 294 -26.73 14.71 -27.91
N ALA A 295 -25.49 15.18 -28.07
CA ALA A 295 -24.68 15.73 -27.00
C ALA A 295 -24.66 17.26 -27.06
N ARG A 296 -24.60 17.89 -25.89
CA ARG A 296 -24.31 19.31 -25.74
C ARG A 296 -23.06 19.49 -24.87
N HIS A 297 -22.23 20.45 -25.25
CA HIS A 297 -21.15 20.93 -24.42
C HIS A 297 -21.72 21.60 -23.15
N LEU A 298 -21.12 21.32 -21.99
CA LEU A 298 -21.47 21.95 -20.72
C LEU A 298 -20.37 22.89 -20.21
N ALA A 299 -19.14 22.39 -20.10
CA ALA A 299 -18.02 23.16 -19.57
C ALA A 299 -16.65 22.57 -19.99
N LEU A 300 -15.58 23.35 -19.80
CA LEU A 300 -14.18 22.93 -19.92
C LEU A 300 -13.53 22.78 -18.53
N ILE A 301 -12.73 21.73 -18.37
CA ILE A 301 -11.91 21.48 -17.17
C ILE A 301 -10.48 21.11 -17.58
N ASN A 302 -9.51 21.27 -16.68
CA ASN A 302 -8.14 20.86 -16.97
C ASN A 302 -8.03 19.33 -17.03
N ASN A 303 -7.21 18.86 -17.98
CA ASN A 303 -6.84 17.46 -18.11
C ASN A 303 -5.74 17.11 -17.10
N LEU A 304 -6.14 16.59 -15.95
CA LEU A 304 -5.22 16.16 -14.90
C LEU A 304 -4.43 14.93 -15.36
N LYS A 305 -3.13 15.10 -15.56
CA LYS A 305 -2.16 13.99 -15.60
C LYS A 305 -1.24 14.14 -14.39
N SER A 306 -1.59 13.49 -13.29
CA SER A 306 -0.71 13.38 -12.12
C SER A 306 0.06 12.07 -12.20
N ALA A 307 1.28 12.02 -11.64
CA ALA A 307 2.07 10.80 -11.54
C ALA A 307 1.45 9.74 -10.60
N PHE A 308 0.36 10.07 -9.88
CA PHE A 308 -0.15 9.25 -8.77
C PHE A 308 -1.65 8.92 -8.84
N HIS A 309 -2.44 9.58 -9.70
CA HIS A 309 -3.88 9.32 -9.84
C HIS A 309 -4.33 9.52 -11.29
N ASP A 310 -5.33 8.72 -11.68
CA ASP A 310 -5.96 8.75 -13.00
C ASP A 310 -6.74 10.05 -13.27
N VAL A 311 -7.24 10.14 -14.51
CA VAL A 311 -8.04 11.24 -15.07
C VAL A 311 -9.23 11.64 -14.18
N PRO A 312 -9.75 12.89 -14.28
CA PRO A 312 -10.92 13.33 -13.51
C PRO A 312 -12.13 12.41 -13.69
N THR A 313 -12.97 12.32 -12.66
CA THR A 313 -14.22 11.55 -12.69
C THR A 313 -15.45 12.43 -12.54
N LEU A 314 -16.56 12.09 -13.19
CA LEU A 314 -17.84 12.79 -13.03
C LEU A 314 -18.82 12.01 -12.14
N ASN A 315 -19.52 12.72 -11.26
CA ASN A 315 -20.69 12.19 -10.55
C ASN A 315 -21.83 13.22 -10.49
N TRP A 316 -23.06 12.74 -10.57
CA TRP A 316 -24.26 13.57 -10.61
C TRP A 316 -24.84 13.80 -9.22
N SER A 317 -25.27 15.02 -8.93
CA SER A 317 -26.06 15.30 -7.73
C SER A 317 -27.47 14.69 -7.85
N PRO A 318 -28.05 14.14 -6.78
CA PRO A 318 -29.37 13.50 -6.82
C PRO A 318 -30.52 14.40 -7.31
N ASP A 319 -30.41 15.72 -7.08
CA ASP A 319 -31.38 16.71 -7.53
C ASP A 319 -31.24 17.10 -9.02
N SER A 320 -30.23 16.54 -9.69
CA SER A 320 -29.85 16.82 -11.08
C SER A 320 -29.36 18.24 -11.38
N SER A 321 -29.00 19.02 -10.36
CA SER A 321 -28.56 20.42 -10.51
C SER A 321 -27.06 20.57 -10.75
N TRP A 322 -26.24 19.62 -10.30
CA TRP A 322 -24.77 19.72 -10.29
C TRP A 322 -24.10 18.42 -10.77
N LEU A 323 -22.93 18.57 -11.37
CA LEU A 323 -21.91 17.53 -11.48
C LEU A 323 -20.78 17.85 -10.49
N VAL A 324 -20.18 16.85 -9.88
CA VAL A 324 -18.91 16.98 -9.16
C VAL A 324 -17.79 16.35 -9.99
N THR A 325 -16.65 17.05 -10.05
CA THR A 325 -15.41 16.61 -10.71
C THR A 325 -14.20 17.06 -9.91
N THR A 326 -13.00 16.69 -10.37
CA THR A 326 -11.74 17.25 -9.87
C THR A 326 -11.19 18.28 -10.86
N GLU A 327 -10.66 19.38 -10.32
CA GLU A 327 -10.02 20.47 -11.06
C GLU A 327 -8.62 20.75 -10.48
N LYS A 328 -7.76 21.40 -11.27
CA LYS A 328 -6.45 21.91 -10.83
C LYS A 328 -6.09 23.12 -11.68
N GLU A 329 -5.66 24.21 -11.04
CA GLU A 329 -5.33 25.44 -11.78
C GLU A 329 -3.93 25.36 -12.42
N ASP A 330 -2.90 24.88 -11.69
CA ASP A 330 -1.51 24.80 -12.19
C ASP A 330 -0.78 23.53 -11.73
N ALA A 331 0.27 23.10 -12.45
CA ALA A 331 1.01 21.83 -12.23
C ALA A 331 1.56 21.65 -10.80
N ASP A 332 1.89 22.73 -10.11
CA ASP A 332 2.46 22.72 -8.75
C ASP A 332 1.39 22.82 -7.64
N GLU A 333 0.11 22.97 -8.00
CA GLU A 333 -0.98 23.13 -7.04
C GLU A 333 -1.68 21.81 -6.67
N SER A 334 -2.45 21.88 -5.59
CA SER A 334 -3.28 20.77 -5.09
C SER A 334 -4.56 20.69 -5.91
N SER A 335 -4.98 19.50 -6.31
CA SER A 335 -6.26 19.34 -7.01
C SER A 335 -7.41 19.34 -6.02
N HIS A 336 -8.49 20.06 -6.34
CA HIS A 336 -9.68 20.16 -5.51
C HIS A 336 -10.92 19.63 -6.23
N LEU A 337 -11.96 19.32 -5.45
CA LEU A 337 -13.30 19.03 -5.96
C LEU A 337 -13.99 20.31 -6.43
N GLU A 338 -14.58 20.24 -7.61
CA GLU A 338 -15.28 21.33 -8.30
C GLU A 338 -16.71 20.89 -8.60
N LEU A 339 -17.69 21.76 -8.34
CA LEU A 339 -19.08 21.59 -8.76
C LEU A 339 -19.32 22.34 -10.06
N VAL A 340 -19.97 21.69 -11.03
CA VAL A 340 -20.34 22.27 -12.32
C VAL A 340 -21.86 22.28 -12.46
N SER A 341 -22.45 23.45 -12.60
CA SER A 341 -23.89 23.66 -12.73
C SER A 341 -24.40 23.11 -14.06
N LEU A 342 -25.45 22.29 -14.03
CA LEU A 342 -26.08 21.76 -15.26
C LEU A 342 -26.85 22.82 -16.04
N GLY A 343 -27.26 23.91 -15.39
CA GLY A 343 -28.10 24.95 -16.00
C GLY A 343 -27.33 25.89 -16.91
N ASN A 344 -26.07 26.19 -16.56
CA ASN A 344 -25.27 27.22 -17.23
C ASN A 344 -23.76 26.89 -17.33
N GLY A 345 -23.30 25.75 -16.78
CA GLY A 345 -21.90 25.37 -16.79
C GLY A 345 -21.01 26.16 -15.81
N GLU A 346 -21.60 27.00 -14.94
CA GLU A 346 -20.83 27.71 -13.91
C GLU A 346 -20.15 26.73 -12.96
N LYS A 347 -18.89 27.04 -12.63
CA LYS A 347 -18.03 26.21 -11.79
C LYS A 347 -17.90 26.83 -10.40
N GLN A 348 -18.01 26.01 -9.36
CA GLN A 348 -17.79 26.39 -7.97
C GLN A 348 -16.87 25.39 -7.26
N ALA A 349 -15.73 25.87 -6.76
CA ALA A 349 -14.83 25.09 -5.91
C ALA A 349 -15.54 24.64 -4.62
N LEU A 350 -15.42 23.35 -4.31
CA LEU A 350 -16.08 22.72 -3.17
C LEU A 350 -15.13 22.43 -2.00
N THR A 351 -13.86 22.17 -2.30
CA THR A 351 -12.83 21.81 -1.32
C THR A 351 -11.60 22.69 -1.49
N TYR A 352 -10.80 22.78 -0.42
CA TYR A 352 -9.55 23.53 -0.38
C TYR A 352 -8.48 22.67 0.29
N PRO A 353 -7.93 21.68 -0.42
CA PRO A 353 -7.04 20.70 0.18
C PRO A 353 -5.69 21.30 0.58
N PRO A 354 -5.00 20.71 1.58
CA PRO A 354 -3.64 21.11 1.94
C PRO A 354 -2.67 20.95 0.77
N ALA A 355 -1.59 21.73 0.76
CA ALA A 355 -0.55 21.67 -0.26
C ALA A 355 -0.07 20.23 -0.55
N LEU A 356 0.19 19.95 -1.83
CA LEU A 356 0.63 18.64 -2.35
C LEU A 356 -0.38 17.50 -2.10
N SER A 357 -1.66 17.83 -1.91
CA SER A 357 -2.74 16.84 -1.83
C SER A 357 -3.60 16.85 -3.10
N VAL A 358 -4.31 15.76 -3.34
CA VAL A 358 -5.23 15.63 -4.49
C VAL A 358 -6.55 15.07 -3.99
N ASP A 359 -7.64 15.82 -4.20
CA ASP A 359 -9.01 15.38 -3.90
C ASP A 359 -9.68 14.82 -5.17
N VAL A 360 -10.07 13.54 -5.16
CA VAL A 360 -10.58 12.80 -6.33
C VAL A 360 -11.72 11.85 -5.98
N ASN A 361 -12.34 11.24 -7.01
CA ASN A 361 -13.35 10.18 -6.88
C ASN A 361 -14.52 10.56 -5.96
N ALA A 362 -15.01 11.79 -6.11
CA ALA A 362 -16.12 12.29 -5.32
C ALA A 362 -17.46 11.70 -5.78
N VAL A 363 -18.27 11.22 -4.83
CA VAL A 363 -19.60 10.66 -5.06
C VAL A 363 -20.61 11.23 -4.07
N PHE A 364 -21.76 11.66 -4.60
CA PHE A 364 -22.89 12.08 -3.78
C PHE A 364 -23.54 10.87 -3.10
N SER A 365 -23.93 11.04 -1.85
CA SER A 365 -24.86 10.13 -1.17
C SER A 365 -26.21 10.11 -1.89
N PRO A 366 -26.98 8.99 -1.85
CA PRO A 366 -28.25 8.88 -2.56
C PRO A 366 -29.27 9.98 -2.23
N GLN A 367 -29.24 10.46 -0.97
CA GLN A 367 -30.13 11.54 -0.51
C GLN A 367 -29.61 12.95 -0.82
N GLY A 368 -28.34 13.07 -1.22
CA GLY A 368 -27.73 14.36 -1.58
C GLY A 368 -27.24 15.18 -0.39
N ASP A 369 -27.27 14.64 0.83
CA ASP A 369 -26.83 15.36 2.03
C ASP A 369 -25.30 15.38 2.20
N TRP A 370 -24.65 14.32 1.72
CA TRP A 370 -23.20 14.07 1.89
C TRP A 370 -22.50 13.82 0.56
N ILE A 371 -21.21 14.12 0.53
CA ILE A 371 -20.25 13.68 -0.50
C ILE A 371 -19.16 12.88 0.19
N ALA A 372 -18.81 11.73 -0.39
CA ALA A 372 -17.61 10.99 -0.04
C ALA A 372 -16.58 11.16 -1.15
N PHE A 373 -15.30 11.27 -0.81
CA PHE A 373 -14.22 11.45 -1.77
C PHE A 373 -12.91 10.90 -1.23
N VAL A 374 -11.91 10.78 -2.11
CA VAL A 374 -10.55 10.37 -1.76
C VAL A 374 -9.68 11.61 -1.68
N ARG A 375 -8.91 11.74 -0.59
CA ARG A 375 -7.79 12.68 -0.52
C ARG A 375 -6.49 11.91 -0.46
N ALA A 376 -5.58 12.19 -1.39
CA ALA A 376 -4.29 11.53 -1.47
C ALA A 376 -3.11 12.49 -1.28
N ARG A 377 -2.02 11.98 -0.69
CA ARG A 377 -0.76 12.67 -0.42
C ARG A 377 0.42 11.83 -0.91
N GLY A 378 0.43 11.53 -2.21
CA GLY A 378 1.42 10.68 -2.87
C GLY A 378 0.95 9.23 -3.08
N PRO A 379 1.79 8.39 -3.72
CA PRO A 379 1.36 7.11 -4.31
C PRO A 379 0.94 6.02 -3.31
N SER A 380 1.17 6.21 -2.01
CA SER A 380 0.86 5.22 -0.97
C SER A 380 0.06 5.78 0.21
N SER A 381 -0.43 7.02 0.09
CA SER A 381 -1.20 7.72 1.12
C SER A 381 -2.51 8.21 0.55
N ALA A 382 -3.60 7.50 0.80
CA ALA A 382 -4.95 7.89 0.41
C ALA A 382 -5.93 7.66 1.56
N GLU A 383 -6.78 8.64 1.83
CA GLU A 383 -7.78 8.64 2.89
C GLU A 383 -9.17 8.85 2.29
N ILE A 384 -10.20 8.25 2.90
CA ILE A 384 -11.60 8.52 2.54
C ILE A 384 -12.13 9.63 3.42
N HIS A 385 -12.62 10.68 2.78
CA HIS A 385 -13.21 11.83 3.44
C HIS A 385 -14.70 11.89 3.16
N ILE A 386 -15.46 12.37 4.13
CA ILE A 386 -16.91 12.63 3.99
C ILE A 386 -17.19 14.05 4.45
N MET A 387 -17.98 14.78 3.67
CA MET A 387 -18.37 16.16 3.95
C MET A 387 -19.82 16.43 3.58
N PRO A 388 -20.46 17.49 4.12
CA PRO A 388 -21.77 17.94 3.67
C PRO A 388 -21.73 18.34 2.18
N ALA A 389 -22.77 17.97 1.42
CA ALA A 389 -22.81 18.20 -0.03
C ALA A 389 -22.83 19.69 -0.43
N HIS A 390 -23.26 20.58 0.47
CA HIS A 390 -23.28 22.02 0.27
C HIS A 390 -21.97 22.73 0.68
N GLY A 391 -20.92 21.97 0.97
CA GLY A 391 -19.68 22.49 1.51
C GLY A 391 -19.65 22.49 3.04
N GLY A 392 -18.45 22.55 3.62
CA GLY A 392 -18.25 22.52 5.07
C GLY A 392 -17.04 21.67 5.46
N PRO A 393 -16.78 21.49 6.77
CA PRO A 393 -15.69 20.67 7.23
C PRO A 393 -15.93 19.20 6.85
N ASP A 394 -14.88 18.57 6.34
CA ASP A 394 -14.82 17.15 6.08
C ASP A 394 -14.31 16.39 7.30
N ARG A 395 -14.60 15.09 7.34
CA ARG A 395 -14.04 14.15 8.32
C ARG A 395 -13.47 12.94 7.61
N VAL A 396 -12.37 12.42 8.15
CA VAL A 396 -11.79 11.15 7.71
C VAL A 396 -12.67 10.01 8.19
N LEU A 397 -13.01 9.09 7.30
CA LEU A 397 -13.59 7.81 7.66
C LEU A 397 -12.43 6.85 7.98
N PRO A 398 -12.24 6.45 9.26
CA PRO A 398 -11.06 5.70 9.67
C PRO A 398 -11.03 4.33 9.02
N PHE A 399 -10.10 4.18 8.08
CA PHE A 399 -9.85 2.93 7.38
C PHE A 399 -8.37 2.91 6.99
N ASN A 400 -7.58 2.04 7.62
CA ASN A 400 -6.17 1.87 7.24
C ASN A 400 -6.10 1.17 5.88
N ILE A 401 -6.09 1.95 4.79
CA ILE A 401 -6.11 1.46 3.41
C ILE A 401 -4.86 1.86 2.65
N HIS A 402 -4.52 0.97 1.72
CA HIS A 402 -3.48 1.16 0.71
C HIS A 402 -4.19 1.14 -0.64
N SER A 403 -4.01 2.18 -1.45
CA SER A 403 -4.70 2.44 -2.73
C SER A 403 -6.24 2.42 -2.67
N ILE A 404 -6.88 3.44 -3.23
CA ILE A 404 -8.34 3.48 -3.41
C ILE A 404 -8.61 3.55 -4.91
N ASN A 405 -9.14 2.47 -5.46
CA ASN A 405 -9.37 2.33 -6.90
C ASN A 405 -10.86 2.50 -7.25
N GLY A 406 -11.59 3.25 -6.42
CA GLY A 406 -13.01 3.53 -6.59
C GLY A 406 -13.80 3.38 -5.30
N LEU A 407 -14.85 4.19 -5.15
CA LEU A 407 -15.79 4.10 -4.04
C LEU A 407 -17.19 4.52 -4.48
N THR A 408 -18.21 3.98 -3.82
CA THR A 408 -19.61 4.32 -4.07
C THR A 408 -20.42 4.18 -2.78
N TRP A 409 -21.58 4.84 -2.74
CA TRP A 409 -22.52 4.71 -1.63
C TRP A 409 -23.37 3.45 -1.76
N SER A 410 -23.70 2.84 -0.63
CA SER A 410 -24.84 1.92 -0.58
C SER A 410 -26.15 2.67 -0.87
N ALA A 411 -27.13 1.97 -1.44
CA ALA A 411 -28.41 2.58 -1.82
C ALA A 411 -29.18 3.20 -0.64
N ASP A 412 -28.96 2.71 0.58
CA ASP A 412 -29.53 3.26 1.82
C ASP A 412 -28.76 4.47 2.38
N GLY A 413 -27.60 4.80 1.82
CA GLY A 413 -26.73 5.88 2.28
C GLY A 413 -26.04 5.64 3.63
N GLN A 414 -26.07 4.42 4.17
CA GLN A 414 -25.50 4.11 5.49
C GLN A 414 -24.07 3.55 5.45
N SER A 415 -23.57 3.23 4.26
CA SER A 415 -22.25 2.62 4.07
C SER A 415 -21.62 3.07 2.75
N LEU A 416 -20.30 2.92 2.68
CA LEU A 416 -19.53 3.02 1.45
C LEU A 416 -19.06 1.64 1.01
N LEU A 417 -19.13 1.37 -0.29
CA LEU A 417 -18.39 0.28 -0.93
C LEU A 417 -17.10 0.85 -1.50
N VAL A 418 -15.98 0.19 -1.24
CA VAL A 418 -14.65 0.68 -1.61
C VAL A 418 -13.85 -0.45 -2.23
N ALA A 419 -13.28 -0.19 -3.41
CA ALA A 419 -12.25 -1.03 -4.00
C ALA A 419 -10.88 -0.59 -3.48
N SER A 420 -10.15 -1.48 -2.81
CA SER A 420 -8.83 -1.18 -2.24
C SER A 420 -7.89 -2.39 -2.22
N SER A 421 -6.59 -2.14 -2.41
CA SER A 421 -5.51 -3.13 -2.38
C SER A 421 -4.89 -3.31 -0.99
N ARG A 422 -5.63 -2.98 0.09
CA ARG A 422 -5.19 -3.16 1.48
C ARG A 422 -4.56 -4.54 1.71
N ALA A 423 -3.27 -4.58 2.04
CA ALA A 423 -2.50 -5.43 2.98
C ALA A 423 -2.90 -6.90 3.25
N LEU A 424 -3.86 -7.49 2.55
CA LEU A 424 -4.30 -8.88 2.59
C LEU A 424 -5.04 -9.23 1.28
N SER A 425 -5.16 -8.31 0.32
CA SER A 425 -5.97 -8.53 -0.88
C SER A 425 -5.64 -7.65 -2.08
N VAL A 426 -5.66 -8.25 -3.28
CA VAL A 426 -5.18 -7.66 -4.55
C VAL A 426 -6.18 -6.64 -5.13
N GLY A 427 -7.23 -6.34 -4.35
CA GLY A 427 -8.47 -5.70 -4.74
C GLY A 427 -9.63 -6.50 -4.15
N ASN A 428 -9.93 -6.25 -2.87
CA ASN A 428 -11.16 -6.77 -2.27
C ASN A 428 -12.14 -5.62 -2.13
N LEU A 429 -13.39 -5.84 -2.54
CA LEU A 429 -14.46 -4.89 -2.29
C LEU A 429 -14.75 -4.87 -0.80
N TRP A 430 -14.75 -3.70 -0.19
CA TRP A 430 -15.01 -3.51 1.23
C TRP A 430 -16.29 -2.73 1.44
N LYS A 431 -17.09 -3.14 2.42
CA LYS A 431 -18.19 -2.34 2.96
C LYS A 431 -17.72 -1.64 4.23
N LEU A 432 -17.81 -0.32 4.25
CA LEU A 432 -17.47 0.53 5.38
C LEU A 432 -18.76 1.14 5.94
N SER A 433 -19.07 0.86 7.20
CA SER A 433 -20.22 1.43 7.89
C SER A 433 -19.94 2.85 8.35
N LEU A 434 -20.90 3.76 8.18
CA LEU A 434 -20.82 5.10 8.76
C LEU A 434 -21.09 5.14 10.27
N ASN A 435 -21.64 4.05 10.82
CA ASN A 435 -21.99 3.95 12.25
C ASN A 435 -20.83 3.41 13.10
N GLY A 436 -19.64 3.24 12.51
CA GLY A 436 -18.44 2.78 13.19
C GLY A 436 -18.35 1.25 13.35
N ASP A 437 -19.18 0.49 12.63
CA ASP A 437 -18.98 -0.97 12.56
C ASP A 437 -17.67 -1.28 11.83
N PRO A 438 -16.98 -2.39 12.20
CA PRO A 438 -15.77 -2.79 11.52
C PRO A 438 -15.99 -2.99 10.01
N PRO A 439 -15.00 -2.63 9.18
CA PRO A 439 -15.05 -2.89 7.74
C PRO A 439 -15.23 -4.37 7.43
N VAL A 440 -16.04 -4.68 6.41
CA VAL A 440 -16.36 -6.05 5.99
C VAL A 440 -15.85 -6.28 4.57
N ALA A 441 -15.04 -7.32 4.37
CA ALA A 441 -14.65 -7.76 3.03
C ALA A 441 -15.84 -8.45 2.34
N LEU A 442 -16.11 -8.07 1.10
CA LEU A 442 -17.21 -8.59 0.28
C LEU A 442 -16.74 -9.69 -0.66
N SER A 443 -15.46 -9.70 -1.07
CA SER A 443 -14.86 -10.77 -1.87
C SER A 443 -13.94 -11.68 -1.04
N THR A 444 -13.91 -12.97 -1.37
CA THR A 444 -13.08 -13.99 -0.69
C THR A 444 -11.91 -14.51 -1.50
N LEU A 445 -11.85 -14.18 -2.79
CA LEU A 445 -10.76 -14.58 -3.68
C LEU A 445 -9.93 -13.35 -4.05
N PRO A 446 -8.60 -13.49 -4.15
CA PRO A 446 -7.76 -12.40 -4.62
C PRO A 446 -8.09 -12.09 -6.09
N ALA A 447 -8.52 -10.85 -6.33
CA ALA A 447 -8.86 -10.28 -7.63
C ALA A 447 -8.41 -8.80 -7.64
N HIS A 448 -8.32 -8.19 -8.81
CA HIS A 448 -8.03 -6.75 -8.94
C HIS A 448 -9.34 -6.03 -9.26
N THR A 449 -10.05 -5.57 -8.23
CA THR A 449 -11.34 -4.90 -8.42
C THR A 449 -11.21 -3.39 -8.46
N GLU A 450 -11.94 -2.72 -9.35
CA GLU A 450 -12.01 -1.25 -9.44
C GLU A 450 -13.45 -0.76 -9.64
N ASP A 451 -13.67 0.54 -9.42
CA ASP A 451 -14.92 1.28 -9.71
C ASP A 451 -16.22 0.53 -9.34
N PRO A 452 -16.44 0.18 -8.05
CA PRO A 452 -17.70 -0.42 -7.65
C PRO A 452 -18.83 0.60 -7.80
N VAL A 453 -19.98 0.14 -8.30
CA VAL A 453 -21.22 0.92 -8.37
C VAL A 453 -22.41 0.10 -7.91
N VAL A 454 -23.24 0.70 -7.06
CA VAL A 454 -24.49 0.10 -6.59
C VAL A 454 -25.64 0.71 -7.38
N SER A 455 -26.55 -0.13 -7.86
CA SER A 455 -27.77 0.36 -8.52
C SER A 455 -28.58 1.22 -7.54
N PRO A 456 -29.25 2.31 -7.97
CA PRO A 456 -30.01 3.17 -7.06
C PRO A 456 -31.14 2.46 -6.29
N LYS A 457 -31.65 1.34 -6.83
CA LYS A 457 -32.64 0.49 -6.16
C LYS A 457 -32.03 -0.53 -5.18
N GLY A 458 -30.71 -0.61 -5.09
CA GLY A 458 -29.99 -1.43 -4.11
C GLY A 458 -29.93 -2.92 -4.36
N HIS A 459 -30.46 -3.47 -5.47
CA HIS A 459 -30.55 -4.92 -5.71
C HIS A 459 -29.41 -5.47 -6.59
N ARG A 460 -28.57 -4.59 -7.13
CA ARG A 460 -27.46 -4.92 -8.05
C ARG A 460 -26.20 -4.15 -7.67
N LEU A 461 -25.06 -4.82 -7.82
CA LEU A 461 -23.71 -4.27 -7.72
C LEU A 461 -22.99 -4.59 -9.04
N ALA A 462 -22.26 -3.62 -9.58
CA ALA A 462 -21.31 -3.86 -10.66
C ALA A 462 -19.93 -3.33 -10.26
N TYR A 463 -18.88 -3.93 -10.78
CA TYR A 463 -17.50 -3.52 -10.54
C TYR A 463 -16.62 -3.98 -11.70
N ILE A 464 -15.44 -3.38 -11.84
CA ILE A 464 -14.44 -3.83 -12.80
C ILE A 464 -13.60 -4.93 -12.17
N ASP A 465 -13.43 -6.05 -12.89
CA ASP A 465 -12.41 -7.06 -12.60
C ASP A 465 -11.28 -6.92 -13.62
N LEU A 466 -10.11 -6.50 -13.13
CA LEU A 466 -8.90 -6.35 -13.94
C LEU A 466 -8.15 -7.68 -14.00
N LEU A 467 -7.94 -8.15 -15.22
CA LEU A 467 -7.06 -9.28 -15.52
C LEU A 467 -5.72 -8.71 -15.95
N ARG A 468 -4.89 -8.36 -14.97
CA ARG A 468 -3.52 -7.89 -15.16
C ARG A 468 -2.54 -8.97 -14.72
N ASN A 469 -1.90 -9.62 -15.71
CA ASN A 469 -0.89 -10.64 -15.44
C ASN A 469 0.48 -10.09 -15.83
N GLY A 470 1.40 -10.16 -14.88
CA GLY A 470 2.83 -10.01 -15.13
C GLY A 470 3.50 -11.35 -14.93
N SER A 471 4.24 -11.85 -15.92
CA SER A 471 5.01 -13.09 -15.78
C SER A 471 6.49 -12.82 -15.89
N LEU A 472 7.27 -13.71 -15.28
CA LEU A 472 8.71 -13.74 -15.43
C LEU A 472 9.08 -14.65 -16.60
N TRP A 473 9.72 -14.04 -17.59
CA TRP A 473 10.23 -14.66 -18.80
C TRP A 473 11.75 -14.77 -18.73
N ARG A 474 12.32 -15.84 -19.31
CA ARG A 474 13.76 -15.96 -19.46
C ARG A 474 14.20 -16.05 -20.92
N MET A 475 15.34 -15.43 -21.23
CA MET A 475 15.98 -15.44 -22.53
C MET A 475 17.41 -15.96 -22.44
N SER A 476 17.82 -16.79 -23.40
CA SER A 476 19.22 -17.23 -23.53
C SER A 476 20.14 -16.07 -23.95
N THR A 477 21.34 -16.01 -23.36
CA THR A 477 22.37 -15.00 -23.71
C THR A 477 23.23 -15.38 -24.92
N ASP A 478 23.02 -16.57 -25.50
CA ASP A 478 23.74 -17.07 -26.69
C ASP A 478 23.41 -16.33 -28.00
N GLY A 479 22.45 -15.39 -27.97
CA GLY A 479 22.04 -14.60 -29.12
C GLY A 479 21.10 -15.32 -30.09
N GLN A 480 20.64 -16.53 -29.77
CA GLN A 480 19.64 -17.25 -30.58
C GLN A 480 18.20 -16.78 -30.30
N GLY A 481 18.01 -15.92 -29.30
CA GLY A 481 16.71 -15.34 -28.96
C GLY A 481 15.70 -16.35 -28.42
N LYS A 482 16.14 -17.51 -27.91
CA LYS A 482 15.25 -18.49 -27.27
C LYS A 482 14.67 -17.88 -25.99
N GLN A 483 13.34 -17.79 -25.94
CA GLN A 483 12.58 -17.24 -24.82
C GLN A 483 11.57 -18.27 -24.30
N GLU A 484 11.32 -18.26 -23.00
CA GLU A 484 10.25 -19.05 -22.39
C GLU A 484 9.72 -18.39 -21.11
N GLN A 485 8.42 -18.57 -20.86
CA GLN A 485 7.75 -18.16 -19.64
C GLN A 485 8.18 -19.11 -18.51
N LEU A 486 8.73 -18.56 -17.43
CA LEU A 486 9.32 -19.34 -16.33
C LEU A 486 8.43 -19.38 -15.09
N ILE A 487 8.00 -18.21 -14.61
CA ILE A 487 7.10 -18.07 -13.46
C ILE A 487 5.92 -17.25 -13.93
N ALA A 488 4.73 -17.85 -13.82
CA ALA A 488 3.49 -17.23 -14.25
C ALA A 488 2.38 -17.52 -13.25
N SER A 489 1.51 -16.53 -13.08
CA SER A 489 0.28 -16.64 -12.32
C SER A 489 -0.80 -15.75 -12.94
N ARG A 490 -1.99 -15.69 -12.32
CA ARG A 490 -3.06 -14.75 -12.74
C ARG A 490 -2.85 -13.32 -12.18
N PHE A 491 -1.66 -13.08 -11.66
CA PHE A 491 -1.29 -11.96 -10.81
C PHE A 491 -0.01 -11.35 -11.36
N ILE A 492 0.51 -10.31 -10.70
CA ILE A 492 1.74 -9.65 -11.11
C ILE A 492 2.92 -10.35 -10.45
N ASP A 493 3.78 -10.96 -11.26
CA ASP A 493 5.08 -11.49 -10.88
C ASP A 493 6.17 -10.64 -11.54
N SER A 494 6.97 -9.93 -10.74
CA SER A 494 7.97 -8.98 -11.22
C SER A 494 9.23 -8.91 -10.32
N ALA A 495 10.13 -7.96 -10.59
CA ALA A 495 11.35 -7.69 -9.83
C ALA A 495 12.18 -8.94 -9.45
N PRO A 496 12.58 -9.79 -10.42
CA PRO A 496 13.31 -11.01 -10.12
C PRO A 496 14.76 -10.73 -9.68
N ASP A 497 15.34 -11.66 -8.92
CA ASP A 497 16.77 -11.76 -8.63
C ASP A 497 17.18 -13.23 -8.42
N TYR A 498 18.30 -13.65 -9.01
CA TYR A 498 18.83 -15.00 -8.80
C TYR A 498 19.62 -15.08 -7.49
N SER A 499 19.53 -16.21 -6.79
CA SER A 499 20.46 -16.51 -5.71
C SER A 499 21.89 -16.59 -6.27
N PRO A 500 22.93 -16.29 -5.47
CA PRO A 500 24.32 -16.29 -5.96
C PRO A 500 24.78 -17.65 -6.50
N ASP A 501 24.24 -18.74 -5.96
CA ASP A 501 24.49 -20.10 -6.43
C ASP A 501 23.63 -20.52 -7.64
N GLY A 502 22.71 -19.65 -8.07
CA GLY A 502 21.79 -19.87 -9.18
C GLY A 502 20.73 -20.94 -8.94
N SER A 503 20.54 -21.41 -7.70
CA SER A 503 19.59 -22.48 -7.37
C SER A 503 18.15 -21.99 -7.13
N GLU A 504 18.00 -20.74 -6.71
CA GLU A 504 16.73 -20.11 -6.37
C GLU A 504 16.55 -18.76 -7.08
N ILE A 505 15.30 -18.31 -7.19
CA ILE A 505 14.89 -17.01 -7.71
C ILE A 505 14.03 -16.35 -6.63
N ALA A 506 14.39 -15.13 -6.23
CA ALA A 506 13.51 -14.26 -5.45
C ALA A 506 12.79 -13.30 -6.40
N PHE A 507 11.54 -12.97 -6.10
CA PHE A 507 10.72 -12.09 -6.95
C PHE A 507 9.57 -11.48 -6.14
N GLU A 508 9.02 -10.40 -6.66
CA GLU A 508 7.79 -9.80 -6.15
C GLU A 508 6.59 -10.55 -6.71
N SER A 509 5.60 -10.83 -5.85
CA SER A 509 4.29 -11.28 -6.31
C SER A 509 3.16 -10.83 -5.40
N ASP A 510 2.08 -10.36 -6.00
CA ASP A 510 0.86 -9.96 -5.31
C ASP A 510 -0.19 -11.08 -5.20
N ARG A 511 0.15 -12.32 -5.58
CA ARG A 511 -0.75 -13.50 -5.56
C ARG A 511 -1.43 -13.83 -4.22
N THR A 512 -0.98 -13.24 -3.11
CA THR A 512 -1.58 -13.38 -1.76
C THR A 512 -2.41 -12.20 -1.31
N GLY A 513 -2.61 -11.21 -2.16
CA GLY A 513 -3.34 -10.02 -1.80
C GLY A 513 -2.51 -8.74 -1.81
N ALA A 514 -1.30 -8.81 -1.30
CA ALA A 514 -0.38 -7.70 -1.35
C ALA A 514 0.90 -8.18 -2.05
N SER A 515 1.60 -7.25 -2.71
CA SER A 515 2.98 -7.49 -3.13
C SER A 515 3.76 -7.98 -1.94
N GLU A 516 4.40 -9.12 -2.12
CA GLU A 516 5.26 -9.76 -1.12
C GLU A 516 6.44 -10.39 -1.84
N ILE A 517 7.47 -10.71 -1.07
CA ILE A 517 8.65 -11.39 -1.61
C ILE A 517 8.38 -12.90 -1.60
N TRP A 518 8.59 -13.51 -2.76
CA TRP A 518 8.49 -14.94 -2.98
C TRP A 518 9.84 -15.49 -3.41
N VAL A 519 10.04 -16.79 -3.13
CA VAL A 519 11.23 -17.53 -3.56
C VAL A 519 10.78 -18.83 -4.22
N CYS A 520 11.32 -19.14 -5.40
CA CYS A 520 11.15 -20.42 -6.09
C CYS A 520 12.51 -21.04 -6.40
N LYS A 521 12.51 -22.29 -6.85
CA LYS A 521 13.66 -22.87 -7.56
C LYS A 521 13.90 -22.16 -8.89
N ASN A 522 15.12 -22.28 -9.42
CA ASN A 522 15.52 -21.68 -10.70
C ASN A 522 14.74 -22.18 -11.93
N ASP A 523 14.00 -23.27 -11.80
CA ASP A 523 13.10 -23.82 -12.81
C ASP A 523 11.66 -23.28 -12.69
N GLY A 524 11.42 -22.34 -11.76
CA GLY A 524 10.11 -21.75 -11.48
C GLY A 524 9.22 -22.60 -10.56
N THR A 525 9.71 -23.74 -10.07
CA THR A 525 8.92 -24.63 -9.20
C THR A 525 9.08 -24.32 -7.71
N GLN A 526 8.20 -24.90 -6.88
CA GLN A 526 8.27 -24.80 -5.41
C GLN A 526 8.25 -23.37 -4.85
N CYS A 527 7.51 -22.49 -5.50
CA CYS A 527 7.33 -21.12 -5.06
C CYS A 527 6.70 -21.05 -3.66
N LYS A 528 7.39 -20.35 -2.74
CA LYS A 528 6.94 -20.09 -1.37
C LYS A 528 7.01 -18.60 -1.06
N ARG A 529 6.05 -18.13 -0.28
CA ARG A 529 6.05 -16.75 0.23
C ARG A 529 7.10 -16.63 1.34
N LEU A 530 7.95 -15.62 1.26
CA LEU A 530 9.01 -15.36 2.23
C LEU A 530 8.61 -14.30 3.26
N THR A 531 7.93 -13.24 2.82
CA THR A 531 7.52 -12.13 3.69
C THR A 531 6.03 -12.13 3.93
N ASN A 532 5.63 -11.64 5.10
CA ASN A 532 4.23 -11.46 5.49
C ASN A 532 4.06 -10.13 6.22
N ILE A 533 4.65 -9.09 5.62
CA ILE A 533 4.74 -7.74 6.21
C ILE A 533 3.54 -6.89 5.81
N PHE A 534 2.94 -7.17 4.65
CA PHE A 534 1.75 -6.53 4.14
C PHE A 534 1.83 -4.99 4.08
N GLY A 535 3.04 -4.44 4.02
CA GLY A 535 3.28 -3.04 3.76
C GLY A 535 3.06 -2.73 2.26
N PRO A 536 2.60 -1.52 1.91
CA PRO A 536 2.49 -1.11 0.52
C PRO A 536 3.85 -1.18 -0.17
N ASN A 537 3.89 -1.51 -1.46
CA ASN A 537 5.13 -1.53 -2.25
C ASN A 537 6.24 -2.42 -1.67
N THR A 538 5.89 -3.61 -1.15
CA THR A 538 6.88 -4.62 -0.74
C THR A 538 7.48 -5.28 -1.99
N SER A 539 8.67 -4.84 -2.39
CA SER A 539 9.20 -5.04 -3.74
C SER A 539 10.73 -5.11 -3.76
N SER A 540 11.29 -5.36 -4.96
CA SER A 540 12.71 -5.26 -5.29
C SER A 540 13.61 -6.13 -4.41
N PRO A 541 13.31 -7.44 -4.27
CA PRO A 541 14.16 -8.34 -3.50
C PRO A 541 15.54 -8.45 -4.11
N ARG A 542 16.58 -8.47 -3.27
CA ARG A 542 17.97 -8.68 -3.69
C ARG A 542 18.73 -9.59 -2.75
N TRP A 543 19.32 -10.63 -3.31
CA TRP A 543 20.11 -11.60 -2.57
C TRP A 543 21.42 -10.99 -2.08
N SER A 544 21.79 -11.30 -0.85
CA SER A 544 23.15 -11.05 -0.38
C SER A 544 24.14 -11.91 -1.17
N PRO A 545 25.39 -11.45 -1.38
CA PRO A 545 26.40 -12.22 -2.11
C PRO A 545 26.70 -13.61 -1.53
N ASP A 546 26.42 -13.83 -0.24
CA ASP A 546 26.58 -15.11 0.44
C ASP A 546 25.31 -15.99 0.43
N GLY A 547 24.21 -15.50 -0.16
CA GLY A 547 22.94 -16.23 -0.29
C GLY A 547 22.15 -16.40 1.01
N LYS A 548 22.52 -15.75 2.12
CA LYS A 548 21.86 -15.95 3.42
C LYS A 548 20.74 -14.97 3.71
N LEU A 549 20.76 -13.81 3.06
CA LEU A 549 19.87 -12.70 3.33
C LEU A 549 19.23 -12.19 2.04
N LEU A 550 18.04 -11.61 2.18
CA LEU A 550 17.34 -10.89 1.14
C LEU A 550 17.04 -9.48 1.63
N ALA A 551 17.48 -8.47 0.89
CA ALA A 551 17.10 -7.08 1.09
C ALA A 551 15.92 -6.73 0.19
N PHE A 552 15.00 -5.91 0.67
CA PHE A 552 13.83 -5.45 -0.10
C PHE A 552 13.35 -4.09 0.44
N ASN A 553 12.56 -3.36 -0.33
CA ASN A 553 11.84 -2.19 0.20
C ASN A 553 10.42 -2.56 0.58
N SER A 554 9.88 -1.90 1.60
CA SER A 554 8.47 -1.99 1.97
C SER A 554 8.02 -0.67 2.58
N GLY A 555 6.78 -0.28 2.31
CA GLY A 555 6.16 0.92 2.84
C GLY A 555 5.64 0.74 4.26
N PHE A 556 5.77 1.79 5.07
CA PHE A 556 5.22 1.88 6.42
C PHE A 556 4.85 3.34 6.70
N HIS A 557 3.62 3.60 7.14
CA HIS A 557 3.10 4.97 7.39
C HIS A 557 3.29 5.96 6.21
N GLY A 558 3.06 5.52 4.98
CA GLY A 558 3.11 6.38 3.79
C GLY A 558 4.52 6.66 3.23
N ARG A 559 5.56 5.99 3.74
CA ARG A 559 6.94 6.08 3.23
C ARG A 559 7.61 4.71 3.13
N SER A 560 8.51 4.53 2.16
CA SER A 560 9.26 3.28 2.00
C SER A 560 10.58 3.24 2.78
N ALA A 561 10.88 2.09 3.38
CA ALA A 561 12.14 1.79 4.05
C ALA A 561 12.77 0.51 3.51
N ILE A 562 14.06 0.32 3.78
CA ILE A 562 14.80 -0.89 3.40
C ILE A 562 14.77 -1.89 4.56
N PHE A 563 14.39 -3.12 4.24
CA PHE A 563 14.33 -4.25 5.15
C PHE A 563 15.25 -5.37 4.67
N VAL A 564 15.69 -6.19 5.61
CA VAL A 564 16.44 -7.42 5.36
C VAL A 564 15.75 -8.57 6.09
N VAL A 565 15.65 -9.72 5.43
CA VAL A 565 15.13 -10.96 5.99
C VAL A 565 16.09 -12.11 5.69
N ASN A 566 16.07 -13.16 6.52
CA ASN A 566 16.81 -14.38 6.22
C ASN A 566 16.18 -15.10 5.02
N ALA A 567 17.01 -15.66 4.15
CA ALA A 567 16.57 -16.42 2.97
C ALA A 567 15.71 -17.65 3.31
N SER A 568 15.89 -18.23 4.50
CA SER A 568 15.06 -19.31 5.03
C SER A 568 13.71 -18.84 5.60
N GLY A 569 13.49 -17.52 5.67
CA GLY A 569 12.32 -16.88 6.26
C GLY A 569 12.59 -16.34 7.66
N GLY A 570 11.59 -15.67 8.24
CA GLY A 570 11.67 -15.06 9.56
C GLY A 570 11.14 -13.63 9.57
N THR A 571 11.33 -12.93 10.68
CA THR A 571 10.88 -11.53 10.82
C THR A 571 11.86 -10.60 10.08
N PRO A 572 11.39 -9.79 9.12
CA PRO A 572 12.22 -8.77 8.49
C PRO A 572 12.68 -7.72 9.49
N VAL A 573 13.92 -7.28 9.34
CA VAL A 573 14.54 -6.22 10.15
C VAL A 573 14.76 -5.00 9.28
N ARG A 574 14.34 -3.83 9.75
CA ARG A 574 14.58 -2.57 9.07
C ARG A 574 16.05 -2.16 9.20
N VAL A 575 16.67 -1.77 8.08
CA VAL A 575 18.07 -1.33 8.02
C VAL A 575 18.19 0.19 8.02
N THR A 576 17.40 0.92 7.23
CA THR A 576 17.55 2.37 7.12
C THR A 576 16.98 3.10 8.33
N THR A 577 17.78 3.95 8.95
CA THR A 577 17.48 4.67 10.20
C THR A 577 17.14 6.14 9.94
N GLY A 578 17.73 6.77 8.91
CA GLY A 578 17.56 8.18 8.61
C GLY A 578 16.32 8.48 7.75
N ALA A 579 15.46 9.38 8.25
CA ALA A 579 14.37 10.04 7.51
C ALA A 579 13.07 9.24 7.26
N PHE A 580 12.64 8.43 8.23
CA PHE A 580 11.32 7.76 8.20
C PHE A 580 10.15 8.71 7.88
N GLU A 581 10.23 9.98 8.32
CA GLU A 581 9.13 10.93 8.21
C GLU A 581 9.14 11.76 6.91
N ALA A 582 10.23 11.77 6.13
CA ALA A 582 10.39 12.75 5.04
C ALA A 582 10.79 12.16 3.68
N ALA A 583 11.20 10.88 3.60
CA ALA A 583 11.78 10.34 2.38
C ALA A 583 11.45 8.87 2.13
N ASP A 584 11.36 8.52 0.86
CA ASP A 584 11.26 7.15 0.37
C ASP A 584 12.66 6.57 0.20
N ASN A 585 12.85 5.34 0.67
CA ASN A 585 14.05 4.54 0.45
C ASN A 585 13.65 3.29 -0.33
N LEU A 586 14.17 3.16 -1.54
CA LEU A 586 13.70 2.19 -2.53
C LEU A 586 14.88 1.40 -3.11
N ILE A 587 14.58 0.21 -3.62
CA ILE A 587 15.44 -0.51 -4.57
C ILE A 587 16.84 -0.78 -3.98
N PRO A 588 16.92 -1.63 -2.94
CA PRO A 588 18.20 -1.97 -2.35
C PRO A 588 19.05 -2.78 -3.34
N ASN A 589 20.36 -2.69 -3.17
CA ASN A 589 21.38 -3.52 -3.81
C ASN A 589 22.49 -3.77 -2.79
N TRP A 590 23.03 -4.98 -2.75
CA TRP A 590 24.15 -5.30 -1.88
C TRP A 590 25.46 -4.74 -2.42
N SER A 591 26.33 -4.32 -1.52
CA SER A 591 27.75 -4.21 -1.84
C SER A 591 28.32 -5.60 -2.10
N ARG A 592 29.40 -5.66 -2.88
CA ARG A 592 30.06 -6.92 -3.28
C ARG A 592 30.51 -7.75 -2.08
N ASP A 593 30.93 -7.10 -1.00
CA ASP A 593 31.36 -7.73 0.25
C ASP A 593 30.20 -8.17 1.16
N GLY A 594 28.95 -7.83 0.81
CA GLY A 594 27.76 -8.12 1.60
C GLY A 594 27.63 -7.32 2.89
N GLN A 595 28.50 -6.33 3.15
CA GLN A 595 28.50 -5.57 4.41
C GLN A 595 27.66 -4.29 4.36
N SER A 596 27.23 -3.86 3.18
CA SER A 596 26.49 -2.63 2.97
C SER A 596 25.38 -2.79 1.93
N LEU A 597 24.44 -1.85 1.96
CA LEU A 597 23.37 -1.72 0.99
C LEU A 597 23.47 -0.36 0.31
N TYR A 598 23.34 -0.34 -1.01
CA TYR A 598 23.02 0.83 -1.81
C TYR A 598 21.51 0.90 -2.01
N PHE A 599 20.92 2.09 -1.95
CA PHE A 599 19.49 2.30 -2.14
C PHE A 599 19.21 3.69 -2.70
N SER A 600 18.10 3.86 -3.41
CA SER A 600 17.64 5.16 -3.89
C SER A 600 16.91 5.89 -2.75
N SER A 601 17.24 7.16 -2.52
CA SER A 601 16.49 7.99 -1.56
C SER A 601 16.29 9.42 -2.04
N ASN A 602 15.07 9.94 -1.86
CA ASN A 602 14.69 11.31 -2.21
C ASN A 602 14.90 12.33 -1.07
N ARG A 603 15.61 11.95 0.00
CA ARG A 603 15.81 12.77 1.20
C ARG A 603 16.51 14.12 0.98
N THR A 604 17.12 14.32 -0.18
CA THR A 604 17.75 15.58 -0.61
C THR A 604 16.89 16.38 -1.60
N GLY A 605 15.59 16.08 -1.68
CA GLY A 605 14.64 16.73 -2.59
C GLY A 605 14.51 16.07 -3.97
N ARG A 606 15.36 15.09 -4.26
CA ARG A 606 15.34 14.25 -5.47
C ARG A 606 16.02 12.92 -5.19
N PHE A 607 15.70 11.90 -5.98
CA PHE A 607 16.33 10.60 -5.81
C PHE A 607 17.83 10.66 -6.11
N GLU A 608 18.61 10.22 -5.12
CA GLU A 608 20.04 10.00 -5.18
C GLU A 608 20.34 8.58 -4.68
N VAL A 609 21.50 8.02 -5.05
CA VAL A 609 21.96 6.76 -4.45
C VAL A 609 22.63 7.04 -3.11
N TRP A 610 22.20 6.31 -2.09
CA TRP A 610 22.74 6.30 -0.74
C TRP A 610 23.34 4.94 -0.43
N ARG A 611 24.24 4.89 0.55
CA ARG A 611 24.85 3.67 1.07
C ARG A 611 24.69 3.63 2.59
N THR A 612 24.41 2.47 3.14
CA THR A 612 24.40 2.20 4.59
C THR A 612 25.05 0.86 4.88
N LYS A 613 25.60 0.68 6.09
CA LYS A 613 25.92 -0.67 6.59
C LYS A 613 24.63 -1.44 6.85
N VAL A 614 24.71 -2.77 6.79
CA VAL A 614 23.56 -3.68 6.98
C VAL A 614 22.97 -3.57 8.41
N ASN A 615 23.77 -3.15 9.38
CA ASN A 615 23.30 -2.86 10.74
C ASN A 615 22.58 -1.50 10.88
N GLY A 616 22.53 -0.70 9.81
CA GLY A 616 21.89 0.62 9.76
C GLY A 616 22.79 1.80 10.09
N ASP A 617 24.09 1.56 10.30
CA ASP A 617 25.07 2.61 10.57
C ASP A 617 25.65 3.22 9.28
N GLU A 618 26.26 4.40 9.39
CA GLU A 618 27.03 5.06 8.32
C GLU A 618 26.23 5.31 7.03
N GLU A 619 25.02 5.83 7.16
CA GLU A 619 24.26 6.34 6.01
C GLU A 619 24.99 7.52 5.34
N ARG A 620 25.39 7.36 4.08
CA ARG A 620 26.05 8.41 3.30
C ARG A 620 25.54 8.47 1.86
N GLN A 621 25.46 9.69 1.33
CA GLN A 621 25.12 9.94 -0.06
C GLN A 621 26.28 9.57 -0.99
N ILE A 622 25.98 8.96 -2.13
CA ILE A 622 26.97 8.58 -3.16
C ILE A 622 26.87 9.47 -4.40
N THR A 623 25.65 9.78 -4.87
CA THR A 623 25.43 10.64 -6.04
C THR A 623 24.89 12.01 -5.63
N GLN A 624 25.18 13.06 -6.40
CA GLN A 624 24.70 14.44 -6.16
C GLN A 624 23.94 15.03 -7.36
N HIS A 625 23.88 14.28 -8.46
CA HIS A 625 23.32 14.73 -9.73
C HIS A 625 22.28 13.74 -10.27
N GLY A 626 21.64 13.00 -9.38
CA GLY A 626 20.55 12.07 -9.66
C GLY A 626 21.07 10.66 -9.51
N GLY A 627 20.23 9.79 -8.97
CA GLY A 627 20.65 8.43 -8.69
C GLY A 627 19.47 7.54 -8.34
N TYR A 628 19.27 6.52 -9.18
CA TYR A 628 18.29 5.48 -8.98
C TYR A 628 18.90 4.11 -9.31
N ASN A 629 18.45 3.06 -8.61
CA ASN A 629 18.87 1.68 -8.89
C ASN A 629 20.40 1.47 -8.89
N GLY A 630 21.10 1.91 -7.85
CA GLY A 630 22.57 1.84 -7.79
C GLY A 630 23.13 0.43 -7.60
N MET A 631 24.00 -0.03 -8.51
CA MET A 631 24.65 -1.35 -8.51
C MET A 631 26.17 -1.23 -8.51
N GLU A 632 26.83 -1.90 -7.56
CA GLU A 632 28.29 -1.91 -7.49
C GLU A 632 28.89 -2.74 -8.63
N SER A 633 30.02 -2.28 -9.18
CA SER A 633 30.77 -3.02 -10.19
C SER A 633 31.33 -4.32 -9.64
N ALA A 634 31.54 -5.31 -10.52
CA ALA A 634 32.10 -6.60 -10.13
C ALA A 634 33.50 -6.48 -9.50
N ASP A 635 34.25 -5.39 -9.72
CA ASP A 635 35.55 -5.13 -9.10
C ASP A 635 35.48 -4.31 -7.79
N GLY A 636 34.29 -3.81 -7.40
CA GLY A 636 34.08 -2.98 -6.20
C GLY A 636 34.62 -1.56 -6.29
N LYS A 637 35.00 -1.08 -7.48
CA LYS A 637 35.62 0.25 -7.65
C LYS A 637 34.66 1.33 -8.12
N SER A 638 33.53 0.95 -8.69
CA SER A 638 32.57 1.87 -9.29
C SER A 638 31.14 1.52 -8.91
N LEU A 639 30.25 2.50 -9.00
CA LEU A 639 28.81 2.32 -8.88
C LEU A 639 28.16 2.69 -10.20
N TYR A 640 27.37 1.77 -10.76
CA TYR A 640 26.47 2.02 -11.88
C TYR A 640 25.10 2.44 -11.36
N TYR A 641 24.43 3.38 -12.01
CA TYR A 641 23.12 3.87 -11.58
C TYR A 641 22.37 4.53 -12.73
N VAL A 642 21.07 4.74 -12.58
CA VAL A 642 20.25 5.56 -13.48
C VAL A 642 20.24 6.99 -12.96
N GLN A 643 20.67 7.95 -13.77
CA GLN A 643 20.72 9.36 -13.34
C GLN A 643 19.34 10.04 -13.37
N ASP A 644 18.49 9.64 -14.31
CA ASP A 644 17.17 10.21 -14.60
C ASP A 644 16.24 9.09 -15.09
N THR A 645 15.06 8.96 -14.48
CA THR A 645 14.06 7.91 -14.76
C THR A 645 13.23 8.16 -16.01
N ASP A 646 13.19 9.39 -16.53
CA ASP A 646 12.35 9.76 -17.69
C ASP A 646 13.03 9.39 -19.00
N LYS A 647 14.35 9.62 -19.10
CA LYS A 647 15.14 9.15 -20.25
C LYS A 647 15.72 7.76 -20.01
N THR A 648 15.91 7.39 -18.75
CA THR A 648 16.65 6.20 -18.29
C THR A 648 18.01 6.10 -18.97
N THR A 649 18.98 6.88 -18.50
CA THR A 649 20.38 6.73 -18.90
C THR A 649 21.19 6.10 -17.78
N ILE A 650 22.03 5.11 -18.13
CA ILE A 650 22.90 4.41 -17.19
C ILE A 650 24.22 5.17 -17.11
N TRP A 651 24.60 5.53 -15.90
CA TRP A 651 25.82 6.24 -15.55
C TRP A 651 26.69 5.38 -14.65
N ARG A 652 27.96 5.73 -14.59
CA ARG A 652 28.96 5.13 -13.72
C ARG A 652 29.70 6.23 -12.96
N THR A 653 29.86 6.06 -11.65
CA THR A 653 30.71 6.91 -10.82
C THR A 653 31.78 6.09 -10.07
N PRO A 654 33.03 6.55 -9.95
CA PRO A 654 34.03 5.89 -9.12
C PRO A 654 33.72 6.02 -7.61
N LEU A 655 33.80 4.92 -6.86
CA LEU A 655 33.52 4.93 -5.41
C LEU A 655 34.60 5.61 -4.57
N ASN A 656 35.80 5.78 -5.12
CA ASN A 656 36.94 6.47 -4.48
C ASN A 656 37.08 7.94 -4.91
N GLY A 657 36.04 8.51 -5.52
CA GLY A 657 36.04 9.87 -6.05
C GLY A 657 36.43 9.95 -7.52
N GLY A 658 35.85 10.93 -8.21
CA GLY A 658 35.96 11.15 -9.66
C GLY A 658 34.63 11.59 -10.25
N GLU A 659 34.64 12.01 -11.52
CA GLU A 659 33.43 12.43 -12.21
C GLU A 659 32.59 11.23 -12.66
N ALA A 660 31.26 11.40 -12.62
CA ALA A 660 30.35 10.43 -13.19
C ALA A 660 30.33 10.55 -14.72
N GLN A 661 30.18 9.42 -15.41
CA GLN A 661 30.16 9.36 -16.88
C GLN A 661 29.01 8.48 -17.39
N PRO A 662 28.41 8.81 -18.54
CA PRO A 662 27.38 7.99 -19.15
C PRO A 662 27.99 6.69 -19.70
N VAL A 663 27.22 5.61 -19.65
CA VAL A 663 27.63 4.27 -20.13
C VAL A 663 26.70 3.78 -21.25
N ALA A 664 25.38 3.86 -21.03
CA ALA A 664 24.39 3.38 -21.99
C ALA A 664 23.06 4.15 -21.86
N GLY A 665 22.21 4.05 -22.88
CA GLY A 665 20.89 4.68 -22.95
C GLY A 665 20.78 5.77 -24.01
N PRO A 666 19.62 6.44 -24.11
CA PRO A 666 18.41 6.27 -23.30
C PRO A 666 17.73 4.91 -23.52
N LEU A 667 17.21 4.31 -22.45
CA LEU A 667 16.47 3.03 -22.52
C LEU A 667 14.97 3.23 -22.82
N GLY A 668 14.44 4.42 -22.54
CA GLY A 668 13.02 4.75 -22.57
C GLY A 668 12.51 5.17 -21.19
N SER A 669 11.39 5.90 -21.17
CA SER A 669 10.78 6.35 -19.91
C SER A 669 10.33 5.17 -19.04
N GLY A 670 10.58 5.28 -17.73
CA GLY A 670 10.24 4.25 -16.74
C GLY A 670 11.08 2.98 -16.82
N MET A 671 12.07 2.86 -17.72
CA MET A 671 12.87 1.64 -17.90
C MET A 671 13.99 1.46 -16.86
N TRP A 672 13.98 2.21 -15.76
CA TRP A 672 15.06 2.31 -14.78
C TRP A 672 15.42 0.99 -14.08
N GLY A 673 14.52 0.01 -14.12
CA GLY A 673 14.66 -1.30 -13.50
C GLY A 673 15.02 -2.45 -14.45
N TYR A 674 15.20 -2.19 -15.75
CA TYR A 674 15.47 -3.22 -16.77
C TYR A 674 16.92 -3.25 -17.24
N TRP A 675 17.86 -3.25 -16.30
CA TRP A 675 19.29 -3.40 -16.57
C TRP A 675 20.01 -4.03 -15.39
N MET A 676 21.15 -4.67 -15.67
CA MET A 676 22.01 -5.28 -14.68
C MET A 676 23.45 -5.33 -15.17
N VAL A 677 24.39 -5.02 -14.29
CA VAL A 677 25.81 -5.27 -14.49
C VAL A 677 26.20 -6.61 -13.86
N THR A 678 26.88 -7.46 -14.60
CA THR A 678 27.45 -8.72 -14.12
C THR A 678 28.81 -8.93 -14.78
N GLY A 679 29.82 -9.33 -13.99
CA GLY A 679 31.18 -9.53 -14.49
C GLY A 679 31.71 -8.32 -15.26
N GLU A 680 31.89 -8.49 -16.58
CA GLU A 680 32.38 -7.47 -17.51
C GLU A 680 31.30 -7.01 -18.51
N ASP A 681 30.05 -7.40 -18.29
CA ASP A 681 28.93 -7.15 -19.18
C ASP A 681 27.83 -6.31 -18.52
N LEU A 682 27.12 -5.56 -19.36
CA LEU A 682 25.90 -4.85 -19.02
C LEU A 682 24.76 -5.41 -19.88
N TYR A 683 23.73 -5.92 -19.22
CA TYR A 683 22.50 -6.39 -19.85
C TYR A 683 21.39 -5.38 -19.63
N TYR A 684 20.58 -5.11 -20.65
CA TYR A 684 19.49 -4.15 -20.53
C TYR A 684 18.41 -4.31 -21.61
N LEU A 685 17.19 -3.87 -21.30
CA LEU A 685 16.11 -3.70 -22.28
C LEU A 685 16.05 -2.24 -22.73
N GLN A 686 15.70 -2.04 -23.99
CA GLN A 686 15.56 -0.71 -24.60
C GLN A 686 14.34 -0.67 -25.50
N LYS A 687 13.45 0.32 -25.29
CA LYS A 687 12.33 0.59 -26.20
C LYS A 687 12.85 1.23 -27.49
N LYS A 688 12.27 0.84 -28.62
CA LYS A 688 12.65 1.42 -29.94
C LYS A 688 12.20 2.87 -30.09
N MET A 689 11.01 3.18 -29.58
CA MET A 689 10.43 4.52 -29.52
C MET A 689 9.64 4.67 -28.22
N GLU A 690 9.53 5.88 -27.72
CA GLU A 690 8.71 6.20 -26.56
C GLU A 690 7.24 5.81 -26.82
N GLY A 691 6.58 5.18 -25.85
CA GLY A 691 5.21 4.66 -26.00
C GLY A 691 5.08 3.31 -26.73
N THR A 692 6.18 2.70 -27.20
CA THR A 692 6.12 1.31 -27.72
C THR A 692 6.03 0.30 -26.59
N ALA A 693 5.20 -0.73 -26.77
CA ALA A 693 5.03 -1.79 -25.77
C ALA A 693 6.28 -2.68 -25.68
N LEU A 694 6.79 -3.15 -26.82
CA LEU A 694 7.89 -4.12 -26.90
C LEU A 694 9.26 -3.47 -26.71
N ALA A 695 10.18 -4.20 -26.08
CA ALA A 695 11.56 -3.77 -25.87
C ALA A 695 12.58 -4.75 -26.48
N ASP A 696 13.66 -4.20 -27.03
CA ASP A 696 14.80 -4.99 -27.50
C ASP A 696 15.73 -5.32 -26.32
N VAL A 697 16.23 -6.55 -26.26
CA VAL A 697 17.17 -7.01 -25.22
C VAL A 697 18.60 -6.95 -25.74
N PHE A 698 19.49 -6.32 -24.99
CA PHE A 698 20.89 -6.11 -25.36
C PHE A 698 21.86 -6.60 -24.30
N ARG A 699 23.03 -7.03 -24.76
CA ARG A 699 24.26 -7.19 -23.99
C ARG A 699 25.29 -6.18 -24.48
N MET A 700 26.02 -5.56 -23.58
CA MET A 700 27.14 -4.67 -23.87
C MET A 700 28.38 -5.11 -23.10
N ASP A 701 29.48 -5.31 -23.80
CA ASP A 701 30.80 -5.55 -23.19
C ASP A 701 31.33 -4.21 -22.64
N LEU A 702 31.59 -4.13 -21.33
CA LEU A 702 31.95 -2.89 -20.65
C LEU A 702 33.40 -2.44 -20.89
N LYS A 703 34.26 -3.31 -21.42
CA LYS A 703 35.65 -2.97 -21.76
C LYS A 703 35.75 -2.33 -23.15
N THR A 704 35.01 -2.87 -24.10
CA THR A 704 35.05 -2.49 -25.52
C THR A 704 33.92 -1.54 -25.91
N GLY A 705 32.82 -1.51 -25.15
CA GLY A 705 31.59 -0.81 -25.50
C GLY A 705 30.79 -1.50 -26.60
N SER A 706 31.19 -2.70 -27.03
CA SER A 706 30.50 -3.44 -28.09
C SER A 706 29.11 -3.87 -27.64
N LYS A 707 28.10 -3.60 -28.47
CA LYS A 707 26.68 -3.88 -28.19
C LYS A 707 26.17 -5.01 -29.09
N THR A 708 25.54 -6.01 -28.50
CA THR A 708 24.92 -7.16 -29.19
C THR A 708 23.46 -7.26 -28.83
N LYS A 709 22.58 -7.36 -29.84
CA LYS A 709 21.16 -7.64 -29.64
C LYS A 709 20.97 -9.13 -29.40
N LEU A 710 20.30 -9.49 -28.31
CA LEU A 710 20.02 -10.88 -27.95
C LEU A 710 18.62 -11.32 -28.41
N GLY A 711 17.67 -10.38 -28.45
CA GLY A 711 16.29 -10.65 -28.82
C GLY A 711 15.37 -9.44 -28.64
N GLN A 712 14.08 -9.70 -28.58
CA GLN A 712 13.02 -8.71 -28.33
C GLN A 712 11.96 -9.38 -27.46
N THR A 713 11.36 -8.66 -26.52
CA THR A 713 10.27 -9.15 -25.67
C THR A 713 9.09 -9.63 -26.50
N GLN A 714 8.34 -10.61 -25.99
CA GLN A 714 7.17 -11.16 -26.66
C GLN A 714 5.94 -10.25 -26.46
N PHE A 715 5.80 -9.70 -25.26
CA PHE A 715 4.78 -8.78 -24.81
C PHE A 715 5.40 -7.46 -24.32
N GLY A 716 4.53 -6.55 -23.90
CA GLY A 716 4.97 -5.26 -23.37
C GLY A 716 5.62 -5.41 -22.00
N VAL A 717 6.58 -4.55 -21.67
CA VAL A 717 7.17 -4.49 -20.32
C VAL A 717 6.43 -3.49 -19.44
N ASN A 718 6.43 -3.75 -18.14
CA ASN A 718 5.82 -2.84 -17.17
C ASN A 718 6.81 -1.69 -16.88
N GLU A 719 6.50 -0.50 -17.38
CA GLU A 719 7.30 0.70 -17.06
C GLU A 719 7.24 0.97 -15.55
N TYR A 720 8.30 1.57 -15.02
CA TYR A 720 8.45 1.89 -13.60
C TYR A 720 8.43 0.69 -12.65
N ASP A 721 8.65 -0.51 -13.18
CA ASP A 721 8.88 -1.73 -12.40
C ASP A 721 10.37 -2.14 -12.49
N ARG A 722 10.82 -2.95 -11.53
CA ARG A 722 12.08 -3.70 -11.68
C ARG A 722 11.81 -4.94 -12.50
N GLY A 723 12.68 -5.21 -13.48
CA GLY A 723 12.36 -6.29 -14.40
C GLY A 723 13.55 -6.90 -15.10
N LEU A 724 14.76 -6.89 -14.54
CA LEU A 724 15.85 -7.69 -15.10
C LEU A 724 16.81 -8.25 -14.04
N ALA A 725 17.09 -9.55 -14.16
CA ALA A 725 18.16 -10.27 -13.47
C ALA A 725 18.91 -11.16 -14.46
N VAL A 726 20.16 -11.51 -14.13
CA VAL A 726 21.00 -12.40 -14.94
C VAL A 726 21.42 -13.57 -14.05
N SER A 727 21.39 -14.79 -14.59
CA SER A 727 21.83 -15.99 -13.85
C SER A 727 23.33 -15.90 -13.53
N SER A 728 23.76 -16.54 -12.45
CA SER A 728 25.16 -16.53 -12.00
C SER A 728 26.15 -17.13 -13.00
N ASP A 729 25.67 -17.99 -13.89
CA ASP A 729 26.44 -18.55 -15.01
C ASP A 729 26.33 -17.72 -16.31
N GLU A 730 25.63 -16.59 -16.25
CA GLU A 730 25.38 -15.64 -17.34
C GLU A 730 24.75 -16.25 -18.60
N ARG A 731 24.09 -17.42 -18.48
CA ARG A 731 23.41 -18.08 -19.60
C ARG A 731 21.98 -17.59 -19.81
N TRP A 732 21.36 -17.03 -18.78
CA TRP A 732 19.96 -16.62 -18.80
C TRP A 732 19.78 -15.19 -18.28
N ILE A 733 18.93 -14.45 -18.98
CA ILE A 733 18.36 -13.19 -18.51
C ILE A 733 16.93 -13.49 -18.10
N LEU A 734 16.52 -13.07 -16.92
CA LEU A 734 15.17 -13.17 -16.38
C LEU A 734 14.57 -11.77 -16.30
N TYR A 735 13.36 -11.58 -16.79
CA TYR A 735 12.72 -10.27 -16.87
C TYR A 735 11.19 -10.39 -16.83
N ALA A 736 10.50 -9.31 -16.49
CA ALA A 736 9.05 -9.28 -16.40
C ALA A 736 8.42 -8.79 -17.71
N GLU A 737 7.38 -9.47 -18.18
CA GLU A 737 6.51 -8.99 -19.26
C GLU A 737 5.03 -8.97 -18.82
N ARG A 738 4.23 -8.12 -19.45
CA ARG A 738 2.80 -7.95 -19.22
C ARG A 738 2.02 -8.72 -20.29
N ASP A 739 1.70 -9.97 -19.98
CA ASP A 739 1.11 -10.91 -20.93
C ASP A 739 -0.40 -10.67 -21.12
N VAL A 740 -1.10 -10.22 -20.08
CA VAL A 740 -2.54 -9.95 -20.09
C VAL A 740 -2.80 -8.59 -19.45
N ASP A 741 -3.53 -7.73 -20.15
CA ASP A 741 -4.05 -6.46 -19.65
C ASP A 741 -5.48 -6.30 -20.21
N ARG A 742 -6.46 -6.86 -19.49
CA ARG A 742 -7.88 -6.84 -19.86
C ARG A 742 -8.71 -6.46 -18.66
N SER A 743 -9.95 -6.07 -18.90
CA SER A 743 -10.91 -5.92 -17.83
C SER A 743 -12.28 -6.47 -18.22
N ASN A 744 -13.09 -6.78 -17.21
CA ASN A 744 -14.49 -7.14 -17.39
C ASN A 744 -15.36 -6.33 -16.43
N ILE A 745 -16.56 -5.97 -16.85
CA ILE A 745 -17.59 -5.52 -15.92
C ILE A 745 -18.22 -6.77 -15.32
N MET A 746 -18.08 -6.94 -14.01
CA MET A 746 -18.75 -7.98 -13.23
C MET A 746 -20.08 -7.44 -12.71
N LEU A 747 -21.11 -8.28 -12.74
CA LEU A 747 -22.44 -7.96 -12.24
C LEU A 747 -22.86 -8.99 -11.18
N THR A 748 -23.27 -8.47 -10.03
CA THR A 748 -23.87 -9.21 -8.92
C THR A 748 -25.37 -8.90 -8.85
N GLU A 749 -26.19 -9.95 -8.84
CA GLU A 749 -27.64 -9.86 -8.63
C GLU A 749 -27.99 -10.12 -7.16
N ASN A 750 -29.16 -9.67 -6.71
CA ASN A 750 -29.65 -9.84 -5.34
C ASN A 750 -28.65 -9.33 -4.28
N TRP A 751 -28.01 -8.19 -4.58
CA TRP A 751 -27.22 -7.43 -3.62
C TRP A 751 -28.15 -6.88 -2.52
N TYR A 752 -27.78 -7.01 -1.24
CA TYR A 752 -28.55 -6.54 -0.08
C TYR A 752 -27.68 -5.80 0.94
#